data_AF-R6Z040-F1
#
_entry.id   AF-R6Z040-F1
#
_cell.length_a   1.000
_cell.length_b   1.000
_cell.length_c   1.000
_cell.angle_alpha   90.00
_cell.angle_beta   90.00
_cell.angle_gamma   90.00
#
_symmetry.space_group_name_H-M   'P 1'
#
loop_
_entity.id
_entity.type
_entity.pdbx_description
1 polymer ?
#
loop_
_entity_poly.entity_id
_entity_poly.type
_entity_poly.pdbx_seq_one_letter_code
_entity_poly.pdbx_strand_id
1 'polypeptide(L)'
;MEMPIIRLNGSSYINDMELRERYKVYNDSCWISLLSLVGNPEGATVAVDGPASPLLTMDLEKRLKTALEEDPADFLVVDMCYTAGHRLCVWKDQVFTKNPKFEESRFYAEHQEEIEEIDVMRDRNFDWKPYMDRYLDLITKYFDKNHIILVKSRCPKWFVTHKHVRKVQKKSSKVYNRRIKELEDYFVEKTDPYVIDIYSQYFLDFNHKKGYTMSSYEKPFYHHARRLISYIIRYQPEKRVFTESEFYIRFGRFIKYYDNLFAKNNTTLFMDDSKFIDHLILSLGRPVLTEFEYDIVKIQQEGYTSIQEILDKYDFRFSEGLRTCLKVVQAVEEGDLFREGVRYEAIYEYKMKIVKVYTELVKKELEKRAWLDGTIYINEVHAGIFDAMMRALDAGKEKEAKKLLFQAAEEDFEHDRIKDCYHKELEGDKQLAPIRALNAFYEPVQVDLWGSCITREILNEDTGRFKIGKYAYRNSFLFAFDEPIPYDDAKFEDLSLFENSNWRVGYIKSAFHKDLPGQLETTGSQWLLLDFYDLICDVVKYQGGYLTADSEVRGLGFYKEIKEDCELTTVEDVLSDEEIKARFETFIEFLKRRYGKQIIFIKADVKLKFLDYERRKKAIRGYKQATLKKKKAFLQKWQDYFEEQMNCHVIDYAKDYEADDLCVSGAFMVHYEKEFYEKGYQALLDIILRH
;
A
#
# COMPACT_ATOMS: atom_id res chain seq x y z
N MET A 1 -27.69 -35.16 -18.63
CA MET A 1 -28.44 -33.94 -18.22
C MET A 1 -28.11 -32.87 -19.24
N GLU A 2 -29.12 -32.19 -19.77
CA GLU A 2 -28.89 -30.96 -20.53
C GLU A 2 -28.17 -29.94 -19.63
N MET A 3 -27.28 -29.17 -20.25
CA MET A 3 -26.54 -28.12 -19.58
C MET A 3 -27.49 -26.94 -19.31
N PRO A 4 -27.65 -26.49 -18.05
CA PRO A 4 -28.53 -25.38 -17.74
C PRO A 4 -28.20 -24.12 -18.56
N ILE A 5 -29.24 -23.42 -18.96
CA ILE A 5 -29.17 -22.20 -19.76
C ILE A 5 -29.34 -20.99 -18.82
N ILE A 6 -28.39 -20.06 -18.89
CA ILE A 6 -28.40 -18.84 -18.08
C ILE A 6 -28.54 -17.63 -19.00
N ARG A 7 -29.40 -16.69 -18.64
CA ARG A 7 -29.47 -15.35 -19.23
C ARG A 7 -28.82 -14.32 -18.32
N LEU A 8 -28.02 -13.43 -18.90
CA LEU A 8 -27.35 -12.34 -18.20
C LEU A 8 -27.97 -11.00 -18.60
N ASN A 9 -28.41 -10.22 -17.62
CA ASN A 9 -28.90 -8.85 -17.81
C ASN A 9 -28.08 -7.87 -16.95
N GLY A 10 -27.60 -6.77 -17.54
CA GLY A 10 -26.87 -5.74 -16.79
C GLY A 10 -25.48 -5.45 -17.37
N SER A 11 -24.43 -5.55 -16.55
CA SER A 11 -23.09 -5.08 -16.92
C SER A 11 -22.20 -6.12 -17.59
N SER A 12 -21.05 -5.66 -18.11
CA SER A 12 -19.96 -6.54 -18.52
C SER A 12 -19.38 -7.34 -17.36
N TYR A 13 -19.55 -6.88 -16.12
CA TYR A 13 -18.92 -7.46 -14.95
C TYR A 13 -19.49 -8.84 -14.60
N ILE A 14 -20.78 -9.11 -14.82
CA ILE A 14 -21.34 -10.47 -14.71
C ILE A 14 -20.89 -11.37 -15.87
N ASN A 15 -20.57 -10.80 -17.03
CA ASN A 15 -20.04 -11.54 -18.18
C ASN A 15 -18.57 -11.97 -17.95
N ASP A 16 -17.81 -11.21 -17.17
CA ASP A 16 -16.42 -11.51 -16.80
C ASP A 16 -16.29 -12.67 -15.78
N MET A 17 -17.42 -13.24 -15.31
CA MET A 17 -17.43 -14.40 -14.41
C MET A 17 -17.17 -15.73 -15.12
N GLU A 18 -16.89 -15.75 -16.43
CA GLU A 18 -16.51 -16.95 -17.20
C GLU A 18 -17.53 -18.10 -17.08
N LEU A 19 -18.83 -17.79 -16.99
CA LEU A 19 -19.91 -18.79 -16.79
C LEU A 19 -20.07 -19.76 -17.97
N ARG A 20 -19.60 -19.36 -19.17
CA ARG A 20 -19.64 -20.17 -20.41
C ARG A 20 -18.86 -21.49 -20.31
N GLU A 21 -17.95 -21.62 -19.35
CA GLU A 21 -17.24 -22.89 -19.10
C GLU A 21 -18.15 -24.00 -18.56
N ARG A 22 -19.33 -23.66 -18.01
CA ARG A 22 -20.22 -24.61 -17.32
C ARG A 22 -21.68 -24.56 -17.79
N TYR A 23 -22.06 -23.51 -18.50
CA TYR A 23 -23.46 -23.23 -18.86
C TYR A 23 -23.57 -22.73 -20.29
N LYS A 24 -24.75 -22.93 -20.90
CA LYS A 24 -25.12 -22.17 -22.10
C LYS A 24 -25.49 -20.76 -21.61
N VAL A 25 -24.88 -19.72 -22.18
CA VAL A 25 -25.06 -18.34 -21.70
C VAL A 25 -25.58 -17.43 -22.80
N TYR A 26 -26.74 -16.83 -22.56
CA TYR A 26 -27.26 -15.69 -23.33
C TYR A 26 -26.83 -14.39 -22.67
N ASN A 27 -26.10 -13.54 -23.39
CA ASN A 27 -25.54 -12.27 -22.89
C ASN A 27 -25.76 -11.10 -23.86
N ASP A 28 -26.76 -11.25 -24.73
CA ASP A 28 -27.29 -10.24 -25.67
C ASP A 28 -27.83 -8.98 -24.97
N SER A 29 -28.12 -9.08 -23.68
CA SER A 29 -28.63 -7.99 -22.83
C SER A 29 -27.60 -7.42 -21.84
N CYS A 30 -26.34 -7.89 -21.90
CA CYS A 30 -25.23 -7.26 -21.16
C CYS A 30 -24.84 -5.93 -21.83
N TRP A 31 -24.28 -4.99 -21.06
CA TRP A 31 -23.90 -3.62 -21.50
C TRP A 31 -25.10 -2.71 -21.82
N ILE A 32 -26.28 -3.06 -21.33
CA ILE A 32 -27.51 -2.27 -21.46
C ILE A 32 -28.06 -2.03 -20.05
N SER A 33 -28.46 -0.79 -19.78
CA SER A 33 -29.15 -0.42 -18.56
C SER A 33 -30.49 -1.15 -18.48
N LEU A 34 -30.80 -1.72 -17.31
CA LEU A 34 -32.11 -2.36 -17.10
C LEU A 34 -33.27 -1.36 -17.25
N LEU A 35 -33.01 -0.06 -17.07
CA LEU A 35 -33.99 1.01 -17.25
C LEU A 35 -34.32 1.29 -18.73
N SER A 36 -33.51 0.81 -19.67
CA SER A 36 -33.78 0.99 -21.11
C SER A 36 -34.20 -0.31 -21.80
N LEU A 37 -33.90 -1.48 -21.22
CA LEU A 37 -34.17 -2.79 -21.85
C LEU A 37 -35.64 -3.02 -22.22
N VAL A 38 -36.57 -2.44 -21.45
CA VAL A 38 -38.00 -2.50 -21.75
C VAL A 38 -38.48 -1.14 -22.20
N GLY A 39 -39.06 -1.11 -23.40
CA GLY A 39 -39.58 0.09 -24.04
C GLY A 39 -40.72 0.75 -23.27
N ASN A 40 -40.92 2.04 -23.53
CA ASN A 40 -42.17 2.70 -23.21
C ASN A 40 -43.19 2.32 -24.29
N PRO A 41 -44.34 1.69 -23.97
CA PRO A 41 -45.34 1.32 -24.97
C PRO A 41 -45.87 2.53 -25.76
N GLU A 42 -45.83 3.72 -25.17
CA GLU A 42 -46.25 4.99 -25.80
C GLU A 42 -45.09 5.75 -26.47
N GLY A 43 -43.85 5.28 -26.28
CA GLY A 43 -42.66 5.90 -26.85
C GLY A 43 -42.42 5.52 -28.31
N ALA A 44 -41.46 6.21 -28.94
CA ALA A 44 -41.10 5.92 -30.32
C ALA A 44 -40.51 4.50 -30.48
N THR A 45 -40.95 3.82 -31.55
CA THR A 45 -40.36 2.56 -32.00
C THR A 45 -39.20 2.84 -32.95
N VAL A 46 -38.07 2.18 -32.75
CA VAL A 46 -36.88 2.28 -33.59
C VAL A 46 -36.59 0.90 -34.17
N ALA A 47 -36.42 0.82 -35.49
CA ALA A 47 -35.96 -0.37 -36.17
C ALA A 47 -34.52 -0.15 -36.63
N VAL A 48 -33.68 -1.19 -36.55
CA VAL A 48 -32.29 -1.09 -36.98
C VAL A 48 -32.16 -1.46 -38.46
N ASP A 49 -31.88 -0.47 -39.30
CA ASP A 49 -31.69 -0.68 -40.73
C ASP A 49 -30.27 -1.20 -41.02
N GLY A 50 -30.16 -2.49 -41.37
CA GLY A 50 -28.92 -3.15 -41.80
C GLY A 50 -28.17 -3.91 -40.69
N PRO A 51 -26.96 -4.42 -40.99
CA PRO A 51 -26.19 -5.22 -40.03
C PRO A 51 -25.77 -4.40 -38.80
N ALA A 52 -26.29 -4.74 -37.63
CA ALA A 52 -25.93 -4.13 -36.36
C ALA A 52 -25.51 -5.16 -35.32
N SER A 53 -24.80 -4.71 -34.29
CA SER A 53 -24.44 -5.60 -33.18
C SER A 53 -25.70 -6.03 -32.42
N PRO A 54 -25.80 -7.29 -31.94
CA PRO A 54 -26.96 -7.76 -31.17
C PRO A 54 -27.31 -6.86 -29.98
N LEU A 55 -26.31 -6.27 -29.32
CA LEU A 55 -26.50 -5.32 -28.22
C LEU A 55 -27.26 -4.06 -28.64
N LEU A 56 -26.89 -3.50 -29.79
CA LEU A 56 -27.52 -2.29 -30.34
C LEU A 56 -28.96 -2.59 -30.77
N THR A 57 -29.19 -3.73 -31.43
CA THR A 57 -30.54 -4.17 -31.82
C THR A 57 -31.39 -4.44 -30.58
N MET A 58 -30.86 -5.10 -29.55
CA MET A 58 -31.57 -5.35 -28.28
C MET A 58 -32.08 -4.06 -27.65
N ASP A 59 -31.25 -3.01 -27.59
CA ASP A 59 -31.62 -1.74 -26.97
C ASP A 59 -32.45 -0.84 -27.88
N LEU A 60 -32.18 -0.73 -29.19
CA LEU A 60 -32.97 0.13 -30.09
C LEU A 60 -34.39 -0.41 -30.31
N GLU A 61 -34.52 -1.71 -30.59
CA GLU A 61 -35.80 -2.35 -30.89
C GLU A 61 -36.53 -2.88 -29.64
N LYS A 62 -35.95 -2.74 -28.45
CA LYS A 62 -36.54 -3.19 -27.16
C LYS A 62 -36.93 -4.66 -27.16
N ARG A 63 -36.03 -5.50 -27.66
CA ARG A 63 -36.29 -6.92 -27.98
C ARG A 63 -36.27 -7.88 -26.80
N LEU A 64 -36.08 -7.41 -25.56
CA LEU A 64 -35.93 -8.31 -24.41
C LEU A 64 -37.10 -9.30 -24.30
N LYS A 65 -38.35 -8.85 -24.51
CA LYS A 65 -39.52 -9.74 -24.49
C LYS A 65 -39.41 -10.84 -25.56
N THR A 66 -39.16 -10.47 -26.80
CA THR A 66 -39.00 -11.43 -27.91
C THR A 66 -37.86 -12.41 -27.63
N ALA A 67 -36.73 -11.94 -27.11
CA ALA A 67 -35.61 -12.80 -26.77
C ALA A 67 -35.92 -13.78 -25.63
N LEU A 68 -36.75 -13.39 -24.65
CA LEU A 68 -37.22 -14.30 -23.59
C LEU A 68 -38.16 -15.39 -24.12
N GLU A 69 -38.93 -15.10 -25.19
CA GLU A 69 -39.85 -16.05 -25.83
C GLU A 69 -39.12 -17.00 -26.80
N GLU A 70 -38.19 -16.48 -27.61
CA GLU A 70 -37.44 -17.25 -28.62
C GLU A 70 -36.31 -18.10 -27.99
N ASP A 71 -35.67 -17.57 -26.95
CA ASP A 71 -34.50 -18.16 -26.30
C ASP A 71 -34.74 -18.29 -24.77
N PRO A 72 -35.57 -19.26 -24.34
CA PRO A 72 -35.85 -19.47 -22.92
C PRO A 72 -34.58 -19.89 -22.16
N ALA A 73 -34.46 -19.43 -20.93
CA ALA A 73 -33.36 -19.76 -20.02
C ALA A 73 -33.90 -20.30 -18.70
N ASP A 74 -33.13 -21.13 -18.01
CA ASP A 74 -33.49 -21.71 -16.72
C ASP A 74 -33.27 -20.69 -15.58
N PHE A 75 -32.26 -19.84 -15.70
CA PHE A 75 -31.90 -18.84 -14.69
C PHE A 75 -31.61 -17.47 -15.30
N LEU A 76 -31.98 -16.42 -14.56
CA LEU A 76 -31.58 -15.05 -14.80
C LEU A 76 -30.52 -14.63 -13.78
N VAL A 77 -29.34 -14.21 -14.26
CA VAL A 77 -28.32 -13.54 -13.44
C VAL A 77 -28.28 -12.06 -13.80
N VAL A 78 -28.37 -11.20 -12.80
CA VAL A 78 -28.51 -9.75 -12.98
C VAL A 78 -27.59 -8.95 -12.07
N ASP A 79 -27.19 -7.76 -12.52
CA ASP A 79 -26.50 -6.75 -11.70
C ASP A 79 -27.00 -5.32 -12.01
N MET A 80 -26.68 -4.38 -11.11
CA MET A 80 -27.08 -2.96 -11.23
C MET A 80 -25.93 -2.01 -11.58
N CYS A 81 -24.72 -2.54 -11.83
CA CYS A 81 -23.52 -1.73 -12.04
C CYS A 81 -23.66 -0.82 -13.26
N TYR A 82 -24.08 -1.39 -14.39
CA TYR A 82 -24.21 -0.62 -15.64
C TYR A 82 -25.36 0.38 -15.53
N THR A 83 -26.49 -0.08 -15.00
CA THR A 83 -27.72 0.68 -14.75
C THR A 83 -27.46 1.92 -13.90
N ALA A 84 -26.66 1.80 -12.84
CA ALA A 84 -26.32 2.94 -11.97
C ALA A 84 -25.25 3.88 -12.55
N GLY A 85 -24.39 3.37 -13.44
CA GLY A 85 -23.14 4.03 -13.83
C GLY A 85 -23.15 4.68 -15.21
N HIS A 86 -24.01 4.22 -16.12
CA HIS A 86 -24.08 4.75 -17.49
C HIS A 86 -25.18 5.79 -17.63
N ARG A 87 -24.94 6.72 -18.54
CA ARG A 87 -25.97 7.70 -18.93
C ARG A 87 -27.03 7.02 -19.78
N LEU A 88 -28.20 7.60 -19.75
CA LEU A 88 -29.30 7.24 -20.64
C LEU A 88 -29.55 8.39 -21.61
N CYS A 89 -30.02 8.04 -22.80
CA CYS A 89 -30.47 8.97 -23.82
C CYS A 89 -31.98 8.86 -23.95
N VAL A 90 -32.69 9.99 -23.92
CA VAL A 90 -34.14 10.05 -24.12
C VAL A 90 -34.42 10.65 -25.48
N TRP A 91 -35.26 9.98 -26.26
CA TRP A 91 -35.76 10.48 -27.53
C TRP A 91 -37.21 10.04 -27.72
N LYS A 92 -38.12 11.01 -27.94
CA LYS A 92 -39.57 10.79 -28.14
C LYS A 92 -40.16 9.78 -27.15
N ASP A 93 -40.02 10.10 -25.87
CA ASP A 93 -40.51 9.31 -24.71
C ASP A 93 -39.96 7.87 -24.61
N GLN A 94 -38.91 7.55 -25.37
CA GLN A 94 -38.17 6.30 -25.30
C GLN A 94 -36.76 6.54 -24.76
N VAL A 95 -36.29 5.60 -23.93
CA VAL A 95 -34.98 5.67 -23.26
C VAL A 95 -34.04 4.62 -23.82
N PHE A 96 -32.77 4.97 -24.02
CA PHE A 96 -31.69 4.14 -24.56
C PHE A 96 -30.45 4.23 -23.67
N THR A 97 -29.61 3.20 -23.66
CA THR A 97 -28.35 3.21 -22.93
C THR A 97 -27.25 3.88 -23.74
N LYS A 98 -26.63 4.92 -23.19
CA LYS A 98 -25.51 5.60 -23.83
C LYS A 98 -24.21 4.80 -23.65
N ASN A 99 -24.08 3.71 -24.40
CA ASN A 99 -22.85 2.92 -24.51
C ASN A 99 -22.11 3.24 -25.83
N PRO A 100 -20.84 2.82 -25.98
CA PRO A 100 -20.07 3.15 -27.19
C PRO A 100 -20.72 2.69 -28.49
N LYS A 101 -21.48 1.58 -28.49
CA LYS A 101 -22.16 1.07 -29.69
C LYS A 101 -23.39 1.90 -30.07
N PHE A 102 -24.08 2.45 -29.08
CA PHE A 102 -25.14 3.43 -29.32
C PHE A 102 -24.56 4.75 -29.87
N GLU A 103 -23.47 5.26 -29.27
CA GLU A 103 -22.82 6.49 -29.73
C GLU A 103 -22.21 6.36 -31.14
N GLU A 104 -21.72 5.18 -31.50
CA GLU A 104 -21.22 4.85 -32.85
C GLU A 104 -22.34 4.63 -33.88
N SER A 105 -23.61 4.59 -33.46
CA SER A 105 -24.73 4.23 -34.35
C SER A 105 -25.17 5.37 -35.26
N ARG A 106 -25.68 5.01 -36.44
CA ARG A 106 -26.32 5.95 -37.37
C ARG A 106 -27.52 6.67 -36.72
N PHE A 107 -28.32 5.93 -35.94
CA PHE A 107 -29.45 6.48 -35.20
C PHE A 107 -29.03 7.63 -34.28
N TYR A 108 -27.97 7.44 -33.47
CA TYR A 108 -27.47 8.50 -32.61
C TYR A 108 -26.98 9.71 -33.40
N ALA A 109 -26.24 9.50 -34.50
CA ALA A 109 -25.76 10.59 -35.34
C ALA A 109 -26.89 11.41 -35.99
N GLU A 110 -27.99 10.77 -36.38
CA GLU A 110 -29.14 11.43 -37.02
C GLU A 110 -30.03 12.19 -36.02
N HIS A 111 -30.05 11.77 -34.75
CA HIS A 111 -30.95 12.33 -33.73
C HIS A 111 -30.23 13.02 -32.56
N GLN A 112 -28.91 13.24 -32.65
CA GLN A 112 -28.11 13.76 -31.55
C GLN A 112 -28.64 15.10 -31.01
N GLU A 113 -29.16 15.97 -31.87
CA GLU A 113 -29.70 17.29 -31.49
C GLU A 113 -31.06 17.20 -30.77
N GLU A 114 -31.77 16.08 -30.93
CA GLU A 114 -33.08 15.82 -30.29
C GLU A 114 -32.96 15.00 -29.01
N ILE A 115 -31.79 14.43 -28.71
CA ILE A 115 -31.58 13.52 -27.59
C ILE A 115 -31.28 14.29 -26.30
N GLU A 116 -32.04 13.98 -25.24
CA GLU A 116 -31.72 14.42 -23.88
C GLU A 116 -30.87 13.38 -23.15
N GLU A 117 -29.85 13.81 -22.42
CA GLU A 117 -29.00 12.91 -21.61
C GLU A 117 -29.39 12.93 -20.13
N ILE A 118 -29.57 11.74 -19.56
CA ILE A 118 -29.80 11.54 -18.14
C ILE A 118 -28.56 10.91 -17.51
N ASP A 119 -28.00 11.59 -16.51
CA ASP A 119 -26.95 11.02 -15.65
C ASP A 119 -27.60 10.26 -14.49
N VAL A 120 -27.87 8.96 -14.67
CA VAL A 120 -28.55 8.11 -13.66
C VAL A 120 -27.85 8.18 -12.29
N MET A 121 -26.53 8.31 -12.29
CA MET A 121 -25.75 8.38 -11.05
C MET A 121 -26.02 9.70 -10.31
N ARG A 122 -26.09 10.84 -11.00
CA ARG A 122 -26.09 12.18 -10.38
C ARG A 122 -27.44 12.86 -10.36
N ASP A 123 -28.30 12.58 -11.32
CA ASP A 123 -29.61 13.19 -11.44
C ASP A 123 -30.56 12.59 -10.41
N ARG A 124 -31.02 13.42 -9.47
CA ARG A 124 -31.93 13.02 -8.40
C ARG A 124 -33.40 13.23 -8.74
N ASN A 125 -33.68 14.03 -9.76
CA ASN A 125 -35.05 14.30 -10.18
C ASN A 125 -35.54 13.27 -11.19
N PHE A 126 -34.62 12.50 -11.79
CA PHE A 126 -34.97 11.37 -12.63
C PHE A 126 -35.68 10.26 -11.84
N ASP A 127 -36.99 10.15 -12.05
CA ASP A 127 -37.80 9.05 -11.52
C ASP A 127 -37.58 7.78 -12.35
N TRP A 128 -36.63 6.97 -11.90
CA TRP A 128 -36.24 5.74 -12.58
C TRP A 128 -37.19 4.55 -12.29
N LYS A 129 -38.05 4.64 -11.26
CA LYS A 129 -38.87 3.50 -10.81
C LYS A 129 -39.82 2.98 -11.88
N PRO A 130 -40.55 3.82 -12.65
CA PRO A 130 -41.44 3.32 -13.70
C PRO A 130 -40.70 2.50 -14.78
N TYR A 131 -39.45 2.86 -15.07
CA TYR A 131 -38.61 2.11 -16.01
C TYR A 131 -38.19 0.75 -15.42
N MET A 132 -37.81 0.72 -14.15
CA MET A 132 -37.48 -0.53 -13.45
C MET A 132 -38.71 -1.43 -13.30
N ASP A 133 -39.88 -0.88 -12.95
CA ASP A 133 -41.13 -1.66 -12.80
C ASP A 133 -41.50 -2.37 -14.10
N ARG A 134 -41.39 -1.69 -15.26
CA ARG A 134 -41.61 -2.35 -16.57
C ARG A 134 -40.67 -3.52 -16.81
N TYR A 135 -39.40 -3.39 -16.42
CA TYR A 135 -38.43 -4.48 -16.51
C TYR A 135 -38.79 -5.64 -15.58
N LEU A 136 -39.10 -5.33 -14.31
CA LEU A 136 -39.49 -6.30 -13.29
C LEU A 136 -40.75 -7.07 -13.67
N ASP A 137 -41.80 -6.37 -14.12
CA ASP A 137 -43.06 -6.94 -14.59
C ASP A 137 -42.89 -7.87 -15.80
N LEU A 138 -41.86 -7.62 -16.62
CA LEU A 138 -41.54 -8.50 -17.73
C LEU A 138 -40.81 -9.75 -17.24
N ILE A 139 -39.71 -9.61 -16.50
CA ILE A 139 -38.86 -10.76 -16.13
C ILE A 139 -39.56 -11.73 -15.18
N THR A 140 -40.43 -11.24 -14.29
CA THR A 140 -41.16 -12.07 -13.31
C THR A 140 -42.22 -12.97 -13.95
N LYS A 141 -42.58 -12.74 -15.22
CA LYS A 141 -43.42 -13.65 -16.02
C LYS A 141 -42.66 -14.90 -16.48
N TYR A 142 -41.33 -14.82 -16.56
CA TYR A 142 -40.47 -15.88 -17.09
C TYR A 142 -39.63 -16.56 -16.01
N PHE A 143 -39.28 -15.84 -14.94
CA PHE A 143 -38.46 -16.36 -13.85
C PHE A 143 -39.17 -16.14 -12.51
N ASP A 144 -39.36 -17.23 -11.77
CA ASP A 144 -39.74 -17.11 -10.36
C ASP A 144 -38.54 -16.73 -9.49
N LYS A 145 -38.80 -16.43 -8.22
CA LYS A 145 -37.77 -16.01 -7.25
C LYS A 145 -36.62 -17.02 -7.02
N ASN A 146 -36.82 -18.30 -7.33
CA ASN A 146 -35.78 -19.34 -7.22
C ASN A 146 -34.87 -19.40 -8.45
N HIS A 147 -35.24 -18.68 -9.51
CA HIS A 147 -34.53 -18.66 -10.79
C HIS A 147 -33.94 -17.28 -11.11
N ILE A 148 -33.97 -16.34 -10.15
CA ILE A 148 -33.34 -15.03 -10.25
C ILE A 148 -32.17 -14.93 -9.27
N ILE A 149 -31.00 -14.53 -9.76
CA ILE A 149 -29.77 -14.32 -8.98
C ILE A 149 -29.28 -12.89 -9.20
N LEU A 150 -29.35 -12.06 -8.16
CA LEU A 150 -28.74 -10.73 -8.13
C LEU A 150 -27.30 -10.81 -7.65
N VAL A 151 -26.34 -10.35 -8.46
CA VAL A 151 -24.97 -10.10 -8.02
C VAL A 151 -24.81 -8.62 -7.71
N LYS A 152 -24.66 -8.31 -6.43
CA LYS A 152 -24.48 -6.91 -6.00
C LYS A 152 -23.09 -6.40 -6.34
N SER A 153 -22.97 -5.07 -6.41
CA SER A 153 -21.69 -4.39 -6.63
C SER A 153 -21.65 -3.00 -6.00
N ARG A 154 -20.43 -2.45 -5.91
CA ARG A 154 -20.12 -1.07 -5.50
C ARG A 154 -18.71 -0.71 -5.94
N CYS A 155 -18.37 0.57 -5.94
CA CYS A 155 -16.98 1.01 -5.91
C CYS A 155 -16.35 0.77 -4.51
N PRO A 156 -15.39 -0.17 -4.38
CA PRO A 156 -14.62 -0.38 -3.15
C PRO A 156 -13.79 0.85 -2.76
N LYS A 157 -13.45 0.92 -1.47
CA LYS A 157 -12.55 1.96 -0.94
C LYS A 157 -11.08 1.75 -1.33
N TRP A 158 -10.74 0.54 -1.77
CA TRP A 158 -9.38 0.11 -2.05
C TRP A 158 -9.28 -0.49 -3.45
N PHE A 159 -8.13 -0.28 -4.08
CA PHE A 159 -7.76 -0.90 -5.33
C PHE A 159 -6.40 -1.57 -5.18
N VAL A 160 -6.15 -2.57 -6.02
CA VAL A 160 -4.90 -3.32 -6.06
C VAL A 160 -4.12 -3.01 -7.32
N THR A 161 -2.80 -2.93 -7.18
CA THR A 161 -1.83 -2.90 -8.27
C THR A 161 -0.83 -4.01 -8.03
N HIS A 162 -0.99 -5.14 -8.71
CA HIS A 162 -0.16 -6.34 -8.55
C HIS A 162 -0.10 -6.85 -7.10
N LYS A 163 0.87 -6.42 -6.28
CA LYS A 163 1.07 -6.76 -4.84
C LYS A 163 0.81 -5.61 -3.87
N HIS A 164 0.31 -4.47 -4.35
CA HIS A 164 0.02 -3.32 -3.49
C HIS A 164 -1.48 -3.08 -3.37
N VAL A 165 -1.91 -2.70 -2.17
CA VAL A 165 -3.26 -2.23 -1.84
C VAL A 165 -3.20 -0.72 -1.62
N ARG A 166 -4.06 0.03 -2.32
CA ARG A 166 -4.07 1.50 -2.30
C ARG A 166 -5.48 2.02 -2.15
N LYS A 167 -5.64 3.17 -1.50
CA LYS A 167 -6.94 3.79 -1.26
C LYS A 167 -7.44 4.51 -2.53
N VAL A 168 -8.70 4.33 -2.87
CA VAL A 168 -9.36 5.05 -3.98
C VAL A 168 -9.54 6.52 -3.58
N GLN A 169 -9.10 7.43 -4.46
CA GLN A 169 -9.17 8.89 -4.21
C GLN A 169 -10.34 9.59 -4.93
N LYS A 170 -11.21 8.85 -5.64
CA LYS A 170 -12.28 9.45 -6.46
C LYS A 170 -13.49 9.91 -5.63
N LYS A 171 -13.81 11.21 -5.71
CA LYS A 171 -14.97 11.85 -5.05
C LYS A 171 -16.33 11.25 -5.46
N SER A 172 -16.47 10.75 -6.69
CA SER A 172 -17.74 10.23 -7.23
C SER A 172 -18.15 8.84 -6.69
N SER A 173 -17.25 8.12 -6.02
CA SER A 173 -17.51 6.77 -5.48
C SER A 173 -18.72 6.73 -4.53
N LYS A 174 -18.89 7.77 -3.69
CA LYS A 174 -20.01 7.84 -2.73
C LYS A 174 -21.37 7.98 -3.42
N VAL A 175 -21.44 8.75 -4.50
CA VAL A 175 -22.69 8.99 -5.24
C VAL A 175 -23.07 7.73 -6.01
N TYR A 176 -22.10 7.12 -6.70
CA TYR A 176 -22.26 5.83 -7.37
C TYR A 176 -22.76 4.73 -6.44
N ASN A 177 -22.09 4.53 -5.30
CA ASN A 177 -22.44 3.50 -4.32
C ASN A 177 -23.83 3.71 -3.70
N ARG A 178 -24.33 4.95 -3.65
CA ARG A 178 -25.68 5.23 -3.17
C ARG A 178 -26.71 4.81 -4.21
N ARG A 179 -26.57 5.26 -5.46
CA ARG A 179 -27.53 4.94 -6.53
C ARG A 179 -27.61 3.44 -6.79
N ILE A 180 -26.48 2.74 -6.80
CA ILE A 180 -26.49 1.30 -7.01
C ILE A 180 -27.22 0.56 -5.87
N LYS A 181 -27.03 1.00 -4.62
CA LYS A 181 -27.75 0.46 -3.47
C LYS A 181 -29.26 0.70 -3.57
N GLU A 182 -29.69 1.90 -3.98
CA GLU A 182 -31.11 2.22 -4.19
C GLU A 182 -31.75 1.27 -5.21
N LEU A 183 -31.07 1.02 -6.33
CA LEU A 183 -31.53 0.10 -7.39
C LEU A 183 -31.56 -1.37 -6.91
N GLU A 184 -30.51 -1.83 -6.23
CA GLU A 184 -30.41 -3.19 -5.70
C GLU A 184 -31.45 -3.47 -4.62
N ASP A 185 -31.63 -2.56 -3.65
CA ASP A 185 -32.60 -2.72 -2.57
C ASP A 185 -34.03 -2.79 -3.14
N TYR A 186 -34.36 -1.94 -4.12
CA TYR A 186 -35.65 -1.98 -4.81
C TYR A 186 -35.88 -3.27 -5.59
N PHE A 187 -34.85 -3.77 -6.29
CA PHE A 187 -34.93 -5.03 -7.02
C PHE A 187 -35.19 -6.21 -6.08
N VAL A 188 -34.47 -6.26 -4.95
CA VAL A 188 -34.65 -7.31 -3.93
C VAL A 188 -36.05 -7.27 -3.34
N GLU A 189 -36.55 -6.07 -3.00
CA GLU A 189 -37.90 -5.88 -2.44
C GLU A 189 -38.99 -6.44 -3.38
N LYS A 190 -38.83 -6.28 -4.69
CA LYS A 190 -39.83 -6.68 -5.69
C LYS A 190 -39.74 -8.12 -6.16
N THR A 191 -38.57 -8.76 -6.08
CA THR A 191 -38.34 -10.07 -6.71
C THR A 191 -37.93 -11.20 -5.77
N ASP A 192 -37.57 -10.91 -4.50
CA ASP A 192 -37.09 -11.89 -3.51
C ASP A 192 -36.01 -12.88 -4.07
N PRO A 193 -34.97 -12.40 -4.79
CA PRO A 193 -34.06 -13.26 -5.54
C PRO A 193 -33.02 -13.91 -4.62
N TYR A 194 -32.23 -14.84 -5.15
CA TYR A 194 -30.92 -15.13 -4.56
C TYR A 194 -30.00 -13.91 -4.68
N VAL A 195 -29.25 -13.58 -3.63
CA VAL A 195 -28.38 -12.39 -3.55
C VAL A 195 -26.95 -12.79 -3.23
N ILE A 196 -26.02 -12.44 -4.12
CA ILE A 196 -24.58 -12.53 -3.90
C ILE A 196 -24.06 -11.14 -3.53
N ASP A 197 -23.73 -10.94 -2.26
CA ASP A 197 -23.29 -9.67 -1.65
C ASP A 197 -21.89 -9.81 -1.02
N ILE A 198 -20.93 -10.23 -1.85
CA ILE A 198 -19.55 -10.50 -1.41
C ILE A 198 -18.56 -9.38 -1.75
N TYR A 199 -19.00 -8.35 -2.49
CA TYR A 199 -18.11 -7.29 -3.03
C TYR A 199 -17.32 -6.56 -1.95
N SER A 200 -17.83 -6.53 -0.70
CA SER A 200 -17.21 -5.78 0.40
C SER A 200 -15.85 -6.37 0.79
N GLN A 201 -15.64 -7.64 0.45
CA GLN A 201 -14.45 -8.42 0.76
C GLN A 201 -13.34 -8.23 -0.28
N TYR A 202 -13.61 -7.57 -1.41
CA TYR A 202 -12.69 -7.48 -2.55
C TYR A 202 -12.34 -6.05 -2.95
N PHE A 203 -11.25 -5.92 -3.69
CA PHE A 203 -10.71 -4.64 -4.15
C PHE A 203 -10.87 -4.46 -5.66
N LEU A 204 -10.76 -3.21 -6.13
CA LEU A 204 -10.71 -2.94 -7.57
C LEU A 204 -9.37 -3.39 -8.16
N ASP A 205 -9.37 -3.92 -9.37
CA ASP A 205 -8.16 -4.21 -10.11
C ASP A 205 -7.74 -3.01 -10.97
N PHE A 206 -6.52 -2.52 -10.76
CA PHE A 206 -5.98 -1.41 -11.55
C PHE A 206 -5.26 -1.93 -12.79
N ASN A 207 -5.73 -1.50 -13.96
CA ASN A 207 -5.06 -1.76 -15.23
C ASN A 207 -4.09 -0.62 -15.58
N HIS A 208 -2.81 -0.93 -15.82
CA HIS A 208 -1.79 0.08 -16.13
C HIS A 208 -2.04 0.89 -17.43
N LYS A 209 -2.88 0.40 -18.35
CA LYS A 209 -3.26 1.10 -19.59
C LYS A 209 -4.55 1.89 -19.45
N LYS A 210 -5.53 1.40 -18.66
CA LYS A 210 -6.91 1.93 -18.61
C LYS A 210 -7.31 2.53 -17.24
N GLY A 211 -6.46 2.40 -16.22
CA GLY A 211 -6.83 2.67 -14.83
C GLY A 211 -7.74 1.59 -14.23
N TYR A 212 -8.48 1.92 -13.18
CA TYR A 212 -9.62 1.12 -12.69
C TYR A 212 -10.95 1.80 -13.05
N THR A 213 -11.96 0.99 -13.36
CA THR A 213 -13.36 1.43 -13.39
C THR A 213 -14.01 1.19 -12.03
N MET A 214 -15.21 1.72 -11.80
CA MET A 214 -15.88 1.63 -10.48
C MET A 214 -16.36 0.20 -10.11
N SER A 215 -16.19 -0.77 -11.01
CA SER A 215 -16.70 -2.15 -10.88
C SER A 215 -15.78 -3.22 -11.47
N SER A 216 -14.51 -2.88 -11.76
CA SER A 216 -13.49 -3.86 -12.17
C SER A 216 -12.84 -4.42 -10.91
N TYR A 217 -13.29 -5.58 -10.43
CA TYR A 217 -12.71 -6.21 -9.23
C TYR A 217 -11.48 -7.05 -9.56
N GLU A 218 -10.74 -7.43 -8.54
CA GLU A 218 -9.68 -8.44 -8.68
C GLU A 218 -10.23 -9.83 -9.02
N LYS A 219 -9.45 -10.63 -9.77
CA LYS A 219 -9.84 -11.98 -10.24
C LYS A 219 -10.49 -12.89 -9.17
N PRO A 220 -10.00 -12.95 -7.92
CA PRO A 220 -10.63 -13.73 -6.85
C PRO A 220 -12.12 -13.45 -6.61
N PHE A 221 -12.58 -12.22 -6.86
CA PHE A 221 -14.00 -11.86 -6.75
C PHE A 221 -14.84 -12.71 -7.73
N TYR A 222 -14.46 -12.71 -9.00
CA TYR A 222 -15.22 -13.39 -10.07
C TYR A 222 -15.24 -14.90 -9.88
N HIS A 223 -14.13 -15.48 -9.42
CA HIS A 223 -14.07 -16.91 -9.11
C HIS A 223 -15.02 -17.29 -7.96
N HIS A 224 -15.11 -16.46 -6.92
CA HIS A 224 -16.03 -16.70 -5.81
C HIS A 224 -17.49 -16.54 -6.25
N ALA A 225 -17.84 -15.46 -6.96
CA ALA A 225 -19.18 -15.25 -7.49
C ALA A 225 -19.62 -16.41 -8.39
N ARG A 226 -18.76 -16.87 -9.31
CA ARG A 226 -19.02 -18.04 -10.16
C ARG A 226 -19.32 -19.31 -9.36
N ARG A 227 -18.58 -19.56 -8.28
CA ARG A 227 -18.80 -20.72 -7.40
C ARG A 227 -20.16 -20.65 -6.71
N LEU A 228 -20.53 -19.47 -6.19
CA LEU A 228 -21.83 -19.25 -5.56
C LEU A 228 -22.99 -19.39 -6.56
N ILE A 229 -22.87 -18.84 -7.76
CA ILE A 229 -23.85 -19.05 -8.84
C ILE A 229 -23.99 -20.54 -9.13
N SER A 230 -22.87 -21.27 -9.25
CA SER A 230 -22.90 -22.71 -9.49
C SER A 230 -23.57 -23.49 -8.36
N TYR A 231 -23.34 -23.07 -7.12
CA TYR A 231 -23.95 -23.66 -5.93
C TYR A 231 -25.47 -23.43 -5.92
N ILE A 232 -25.92 -22.19 -6.18
CA ILE A 232 -27.35 -21.84 -6.24
C ILE A 232 -28.05 -22.64 -7.34
N ILE A 233 -27.51 -22.66 -8.56
CA ILE A 233 -28.13 -23.37 -9.70
C ILE A 233 -28.23 -24.88 -9.42
N ARG A 234 -27.21 -25.46 -8.78
CA ARG A 234 -27.15 -26.90 -8.55
C ARG A 234 -27.99 -27.38 -7.37
N TYR A 235 -28.09 -26.57 -6.32
CA TYR A 235 -28.64 -27.01 -5.03
C TYR A 235 -29.84 -26.21 -4.54
N GLN A 236 -30.12 -25.02 -5.11
CA GLN A 236 -31.21 -24.13 -4.71
C GLN A 236 -31.39 -24.05 -3.18
N PRO A 237 -30.34 -23.62 -2.45
CA PRO A 237 -30.31 -23.67 -0.99
C PRO A 237 -31.38 -22.76 -0.36
N GLU A 238 -31.81 -23.05 0.86
CA GLU A 238 -32.75 -22.17 1.57
C GLU A 238 -32.17 -20.78 1.86
N LYS A 239 -30.84 -20.69 2.08
CA LYS A 239 -30.11 -19.42 2.27
C LYS A 239 -30.19 -18.58 0.99
N ARG A 240 -30.86 -17.42 1.09
CA ARG A 240 -31.03 -16.48 -0.05
C ARG A 240 -29.88 -15.51 -0.23
N VAL A 241 -29.22 -15.09 0.86
CA VAL A 241 -28.21 -14.02 0.83
C VAL A 241 -26.84 -14.58 1.22
N PHE A 242 -25.84 -14.35 0.35
CA PHE A 242 -24.47 -14.80 0.52
C PHE A 242 -23.52 -13.61 0.69
N THR A 243 -22.93 -13.45 1.87
CA THR A 243 -22.07 -12.29 2.23
C THR A 243 -20.66 -12.67 2.65
N GLU A 244 -20.42 -13.94 2.96
CA GLU A 244 -19.18 -14.42 3.57
C GLU A 244 -18.05 -14.49 2.54
N SER A 245 -16.80 -14.25 2.98
CA SER A 245 -15.60 -14.57 2.19
C SER A 245 -15.13 -15.99 2.50
N GLU A 246 -14.77 -16.77 1.48
CA GLU A 246 -14.07 -18.05 1.70
C GLU A 246 -12.70 -17.79 2.33
N PHE A 247 -12.39 -18.46 3.45
CA PHE A 247 -11.14 -18.28 4.18
C PHE A 247 -9.91 -18.48 3.28
N TYR A 248 -9.88 -19.55 2.48
CA TYR A 248 -8.81 -19.83 1.53
C TYR A 248 -8.56 -18.67 0.56
N ILE A 249 -9.63 -18.09 0.00
CA ILE A 249 -9.51 -16.94 -0.92
C ILE A 249 -8.98 -15.70 -0.18
N ARG A 250 -9.48 -15.44 1.03
CA ARG A 250 -9.02 -14.34 1.88
C ARG A 250 -7.55 -14.49 2.25
N PHE A 251 -7.13 -15.70 2.62
CA PHE A 251 -5.79 -16.03 3.06
C PHE A 251 -4.77 -15.96 1.91
N GLY A 252 -5.06 -16.56 0.75
CA GLY A 252 -4.19 -16.44 -0.42
C GLY A 252 -4.01 -14.97 -0.87
N ARG A 253 -5.05 -14.13 -0.74
CA ARG A 253 -4.92 -12.69 -0.96
C ARG A 253 -4.06 -12.00 0.10
N PHE A 254 -4.20 -12.36 1.38
CA PHE A 254 -3.33 -11.85 2.43
C PHE A 254 -1.85 -12.17 2.15
N ILE A 255 -1.52 -13.42 1.78
CA ILE A 255 -0.16 -13.83 1.41
C ILE A 255 0.35 -13.02 0.20
N LYS A 256 -0.50 -12.81 -0.81
CA LYS A 256 -0.17 -12.02 -2.01
C LYS A 256 0.18 -10.58 -1.69
N TYR A 257 -0.51 -9.96 -0.72
CA TYR A 257 -0.34 -8.55 -0.35
C TYR A 257 0.51 -8.34 0.91
N TYR A 258 1.04 -9.41 1.51
CA TYR A 258 1.66 -9.45 2.84
C TYR A 258 2.63 -8.30 3.10
N ASP A 259 3.65 -8.14 2.25
CA ASP A 259 4.72 -7.16 2.46
C ASP A 259 4.15 -5.73 2.45
N ASN A 260 3.22 -5.43 1.53
CA ASN A 260 2.57 -4.12 1.46
C ASN A 260 1.63 -3.87 2.65
N LEU A 261 0.92 -4.89 3.12
CA LEU A 261 0.01 -4.76 4.27
C LEU A 261 0.76 -4.43 5.55
N PHE A 262 1.87 -5.11 5.84
CA PHE A 262 2.70 -4.79 7.00
C PHE A 262 3.38 -3.42 6.85
N ALA A 263 3.96 -3.12 5.68
CA ALA A 263 4.63 -1.83 5.45
C ALA A 263 3.69 -0.61 5.57
N LYS A 264 2.39 -0.79 5.35
CA LYS A 264 1.38 0.28 5.44
C LYS A 264 0.46 0.14 6.65
N ASN A 265 0.73 -0.79 7.56
CA ASN A 265 -0.10 -1.10 8.72
C ASN A 265 -1.60 -1.31 8.39
N ASN A 266 -1.87 -2.08 7.34
CA ASN A 266 -3.22 -2.33 6.79
C ASN A 266 -3.65 -3.80 6.89
N THR A 267 -3.03 -4.59 7.78
CA THR A 267 -3.35 -6.02 7.97
C THR A 267 -4.83 -6.27 8.33
N THR A 268 -5.46 -5.30 9.01
CA THR A 268 -6.89 -5.30 9.39
C THR A 268 -7.86 -5.29 8.20
N LEU A 269 -7.37 -5.07 6.97
CA LEU A 269 -8.17 -5.27 5.76
C LEU A 269 -8.51 -6.74 5.49
N PHE A 270 -7.78 -7.67 6.12
CA PHE A 270 -7.92 -9.12 5.91
C PHE A 270 -8.09 -9.89 7.22
N MET A 271 -7.35 -9.50 8.26
CA MET A 271 -7.22 -10.24 9.51
C MET A 271 -7.87 -9.47 10.67
N ASP A 272 -8.59 -10.19 11.50
CA ASP A 272 -9.18 -9.68 12.75
C ASP A 272 -8.43 -10.32 13.92
N ASP A 273 -7.55 -9.56 14.56
CA ASP A 273 -6.65 -10.04 15.63
C ASP A 273 -7.40 -10.59 16.85
N SER A 274 -8.71 -10.32 16.99
CA SER A 274 -9.55 -10.92 18.03
C SER A 274 -9.89 -12.40 17.76
N LYS A 275 -9.70 -12.87 16.51
CA LYS A 275 -9.93 -14.27 16.12
C LYS A 275 -8.63 -15.04 16.20
N PHE A 276 -8.65 -16.17 16.91
CA PHE A 276 -7.49 -17.03 17.12
C PHE A 276 -6.67 -17.32 15.84
N ILE A 277 -7.31 -17.79 14.77
CA ILE A 277 -6.60 -18.15 13.53
C ILE A 277 -5.98 -16.94 12.84
N ASP A 278 -6.63 -15.78 12.91
CA ASP A 278 -6.15 -14.55 12.28
C ASP A 278 -4.97 -13.99 13.11
N HIS A 279 -5.05 -14.02 14.44
CA HIS A 279 -3.94 -13.70 15.35
C HIS A 279 -2.72 -14.59 15.08
N LEU A 280 -2.93 -15.90 15.00
CA LEU A 280 -1.86 -16.85 14.69
C LEU A 280 -1.19 -16.51 13.35
N ILE A 281 -1.97 -16.22 12.31
CA ILE A 281 -1.42 -15.81 11.00
C ILE A 281 -0.63 -14.52 11.09
N LEU A 282 -1.07 -13.55 11.91
CA LEU A 282 -0.38 -12.30 12.14
C LEU A 282 0.94 -12.47 12.90
N SER A 283 1.07 -13.51 13.73
CA SER A 283 2.30 -13.89 14.44
C SER A 283 3.33 -14.59 13.54
N LEU A 284 2.90 -15.20 12.43
CA LEU A 284 3.75 -15.95 11.51
C LEU A 284 4.40 -15.11 10.40
N GLY A 285 5.54 -15.59 9.92
CA GLY A 285 6.25 -14.99 8.78
C GLY A 285 5.70 -15.46 7.43
N ARG A 286 5.84 -14.62 6.40
CA ARG A 286 5.43 -14.96 5.02
C ARG A 286 5.98 -16.30 4.49
N PRO A 287 7.23 -16.70 4.77
CA PRO A 287 7.73 -18.02 4.38
C PRO A 287 6.85 -19.16 4.89
N VAL A 288 6.50 -19.14 6.19
CA VAL A 288 5.62 -20.13 6.83
C VAL A 288 4.25 -20.14 6.18
N LEU A 289 3.65 -18.96 5.99
CA LEU A 289 2.31 -18.85 5.42
C LEU A 289 2.23 -19.37 3.99
N THR A 290 3.31 -19.20 3.21
CA THR A 290 3.38 -19.65 1.81
C THR A 290 3.67 -21.14 1.71
N GLU A 291 4.61 -21.65 2.51
CA GLU A 291 5.01 -23.06 2.50
C GLU A 291 3.91 -23.97 3.05
N PHE A 292 3.24 -23.55 4.13
CA PHE A 292 2.24 -24.32 4.85
C PHE A 292 0.81 -23.79 4.64
N GLU A 293 0.53 -23.20 3.47
CA GLU A 293 -0.78 -22.61 3.16
C GLU A 293 -1.91 -23.63 3.35
N TYR A 294 -1.70 -24.86 2.86
CA TYR A 294 -2.66 -25.94 2.96
C TYR A 294 -2.93 -26.35 4.41
N ASP A 295 -1.88 -26.52 5.23
CA ASP A 295 -2.00 -26.88 6.63
C ASP A 295 -2.79 -25.83 7.41
N ILE A 296 -2.52 -24.55 7.20
CA ILE A 296 -3.22 -23.44 7.89
C ILE A 296 -4.70 -23.43 7.51
N VAL A 297 -5.03 -23.66 6.24
CA VAL A 297 -6.42 -23.77 5.77
C VAL A 297 -7.11 -24.97 6.41
N LYS A 298 -6.43 -26.11 6.52
CA LYS A 298 -6.96 -27.31 7.18
C LYS A 298 -7.17 -27.10 8.68
N ILE A 299 -6.22 -26.46 9.37
CA ILE A 299 -6.33 -26.07 10.79
C ILE A 299 -7.56 -25.18 11.00
N GLN A 300 -7.79 -24.21 10.11
CA GLN A 300 -8.98 -23.36 10.18
C GLN A 300 -10.28 -24.15 9.99
N GLN A 301 -10.30 -25.11 9.06
CA GLN A 301 -11.47 -25.95 8.78
C GLN A 301 -11.81 -26.93 9.92
N GLU A 302 -10.78 -27.46 10.60
CA GLU A 302 -10.96 -28.35 11.75
C GLU A 302 -11.39 -27.60 13.02
N GLY A 303 -11.30 -26.26 13.01
CA GLY A 303 -11.90 -25.41 14.05
C GLY A 303 -11.11 -25.33 15.35
N TYR A 304 -9.79 -25.54 15.30
CA TYR A 304 -8.92 -25.41 16.47
C TYR A 304 -9.00 -24.02 17.10
N THR A 305 -8.93 -23.96 18.42
CA THR A 305 -9.14 -22.72 19.19
C THR A 305 -7.91 -22.22 19.95
N SER A 306 -6.83 -23.02 20.00
CA SER A 306 -5.56 -22.66 20.64
C SER A 306 -4.38 -23.36 19.97
N ILE A 307 -3.16 -22.82 20.15
CA ILE A 307 -1.94 -23.45 19.62
C ILE A 307 -1.73 -24.84 20.24
N GLN A 308 -1.95 -24.97 21.56
CA GLN A 308 -1.81 -26.25 22.25
C GLN A 308 -2.70 -27.34 21.63
N GLU A 309 -3.95 -26.99 21.32
CA GLU A 309 -4.88 -27.94 20.70
C GLU A 309 -4.39 -28.41 19.32
N ILE A 310 -3.81 -27.51 18.52
CA ILE A 310 -3.21 -27.88 17.23
C ILE A 310 -2.00 -28.80 17.47
N LEU A 311 -1.12 -28.46 18.40
CA LEU A 311 0.08 -29.24 18.70
C LEU A 311 -0.23 -30.67 19.16
N ASP A 312 -1.35 -30.86 19.86
CA ASP A 312 -1.77 -32.16 20.40
C ASP A 312 -2.50 -33.04 19.37
N LYS A 313 -3.27 -32.42 18.46
CA LYS A 313 -4.24 -33.16 17.60
C LYS A 313 -3.89 -33.16 16.11
N TYR A 314 -3.15 -32.17 15.61
CA TYR A 314 -2.85 -32.05 14.18
C TYR A 314 -1.67 -32.95 13.76
N ASP A 315 -1.77 -33.62 12.60
CA ASP A 315 -0.69 -34.47 12.06
C ASP A 315 0.35 -33.62 11.30
N PHE A 316 1.51 -33.39 11.93
CA PHE A 316 2.62 -32.60 11.39
C PHE A 316 3.62 -33.38 10.54
N ARG A 317 3.30 -34.61 10.09
CA ARG A 317 4.24 -35.47 9.35
C ARG A 317 4.95 -34.80 8.17
N PHE A 318 4.29 -33.83 7.54
CA PHE A 318 4.82 -33.07 6.40
C PHE A 318 4.97 -31.56 6.69
N SER A 319 4.80 -31.13 7.94
CA SER A 319 4.81 -29.73 8.36
C SER A 319 5.53 -29.49 9.69
N GLU A 320 6.65 -30.19 9.92
CA GLU A 320 7.47 -30.02 11.14
C GLU A 320 8.00 -28.58 11.31
N GLY A 321 8.23 -27.86 10.20
CA GLY A 321 8.56 -26.43 10.23
C GLY A 321 7.44 -25.57 10.86
N LEU A 322 6.18 -25.84 10.49
CA LEU A 322 5.02 -25.21 11.11
C LEU A 322 4.94 -25.55 12.60
N ARG A 323 5.11 -26.82 12.97
CA ARG A 323 5.12 -27.26 14.38
C ARG A 323 6.16 -26.50 15.20
N THR A 324 7.35 -26.32 14.65
CA THR A 324 8.43 -25.54 15.28
C THR A 324 7.99 -24.10 15.49
N CYS A 325 7.43 -23.46 14.46
CA CYS A 325 6.94 -22.08 14.56
C CYS A 325 5.83 -21.94 15.62
N LEU A 326 4.86 -22.86 15.65
CA LEU A 326 3.76 -22.84 16.61
C LEU A 326 4.23 -22.90 18.06
N LYS A 327 5.18 -23.80 18.36
CA LYS A 327 5.80 -23.89 19.70
C LYS A 327 6.46 -22.58 20.12
N VAL A 328 7.12 -21.91 19.18
CA VAL A 328 7.81 -20.64 19.44
C VAL A 328 6.82 -19.51 19.65
N VAL A 329 5.76 -19.41 18.83
CA VAL A 329 4.67 -18.44 19.04
C VAL A 329 4.09 -18.61 20.44
N GLN A 330 3.71 -19.84 20.80
CA GLN A 330 3.13 -20.15 22.10
C GLN A 330 4.07 -19.74 23.27
N ALA A 331 5.36 -20.09 23.19
CA ALA A 331 6.31 -19.77 24.25
C ALA A 331 6.51 -18.26 24.43
N VAL A 332 6.61 -17.52 23.32
CA VAL A 332 6.79 -16.05 23.34
C VAL A 332 5.53 -15.35 23.86
N GLU A 333 4.34 -15.77 23.43
CA GLU A 333 3.07 -15.20 23.90
C GLU A 333 2.81 -15.47 25.38
N GLU A 334 3.25 -16.63 25.89
CA GLU A 334 3.19 -16.98 27.32
C GLU A 334 4.33 -16.34 28.15
N GLY A 335 5.30 -15.67 27.50
CA GLY A 335 6.43 -15.01 28.16
C GLY A 335 7.50 -15.96 28.70
N ASP A 336 7.50 -17.22 28.25
CA ASP A 336 8.37 -18.30 28.73
C ASP A 336 9.57 -18.46 27.80
N LEU A 337 10.62 -17.64 27.97
CA LEU A 337 11.85 -17.72 27.18
C LEU A 337 12.61 -19.05 27.34
N PHE A 338 12.39 -19.80 28.41
CA PHE A 338 13.20 -20.99 28.73
C PHE A 338 12.44 -22.29 28.53
N ARG A 339 11.30 -22.25 27.83
CA ARG A 339 10.51 -23.45 27.50
C ARG A 339 11.35 -24.55 26.86
N GLU A 340 11.31 -25.74 27.46
CA GLU A 340 12.03 -26.91 26.97
C GLU A 340 11.53 -27.32 25.58
N GLY A 341 12.45 -27.68 24.68
CA GLY A 341 12.13 -28.16 23.33
C GLY A 341 11.65 -27.09 22.35
N VAL A 342 11.82 -25.80 22.66
CA VAL A 342 11.53 -24.66 21.78
C VAL A 342 12.81 -24.14 21.13
N ARG A 343 12.76 -23.90 19.81
CA ARG A 343 13.88 -23.41 18.99
C ARG A 343 13.65 -21.95 18.58
N TYR A 344 14.05 -21.00 19.42
CA TYR A 344 13.80 -19.57 19.21
C TYR A 344 14.46 -19.00 17.95
N GLU A 345 15.50 -19.65 17.44
CA GLU A 345 16.16 -19.31 16.16
C GLU A 345 15.18 -19.34 14.98
N ALA A 346 14.08 -20.11 15.10
CA ALA A 346 13.01 -20.15 14.11
C ALA A 346 12.36 -18.78 13.86
N ILE A 347 12.39 -17.86 14.83
CA ILE A 347 11.89 -16.48 14.67
C ILE A 347 12.59 -15.79 13.49
N TYR A 348 13.90 -15.97 13.39
CA TYR A 348 14.75 -15.34 12.38
C TYR A 348 14.72 -16.10 11.06
N GLU A 349 14.85 -17.44 11.12
CA GLU A 349 14.80 -18.34 9.96
C GLU A 349 13.49 -18.14 9.16
N TYR A 350 12.37 -18.08 9.86
CA TYR A 350 11.05 -17.97 9.26
C TYR A 350 10.50 -16.54 9.20
N LYS A 351 11.28 -15.54 9.63
CA LYS A 351 10.90 -14.12 9.64
C LYS A 351 9.57 -13.86 10.35
N MET A 352 9.41 -14.45 11.52
CA MET A 352 8.18 -14.39 12.31
C MET A 352 7.91 -12.97 12.82
N LYS A 353 6.64 -12.62 13.02
CA LYS A 353 6.22 -11.26 13.40
C LYS A 353 6.22 -11.02 14.91
N ILE A 354 6.44 -12.07 15.69
CA ILE A 354 6.61 -12.02 17.15
C ILE A 354 8.00 -11.52 17.59
N VAL A 355 8.92 -11.21 16.66
CA VAL A 355 10.31 -10.84 16.98
C VAL A 355 10.41 -9.65 17.95
N LYS A 356 9.50 -8.68 17.84
CA LYS A 356 9.42 -7.54 18.76
C LYS A 356 9.09 -7.97 20.18
N VAL A 357 8.09 -8.84 20.36
CA VAL A 357 7.70 -9.35 21.68
C VAL A 357 8.82 -10.18 22.27
N TYR A 358 9.44 -11.05 21.46
CA TYR A 358 10.61 -11.82 21.84
C TYR A 358 11.78 -10.93 22.31
N THR A 359 12.07 -9.86 21.57
CA THR A 359 13.12 -8.89 21.92
C THR A 359 12.88 -8.26 23.29
N GLU A 360 11.65 -7.84 23.58
CA GLU A 360 11.29 -7.28 24.88
C GLU A 360 11.42 -8.28 26.02
N LEU A 361 11.12 -9.56 25.78
CA LEU A 361 11.34 -10.61 26.78
C LEU A 361 12.83 -10.78 27.07
N VAL A 362 13.66 -10.89 26.02
CA VAL A 362 15.12 -11.05 26.16
C VAL A 362 15.70 -9.86 26.93
N LYS A 363 15.26 -8.65 26.60
CA LYS A 363 15.67 -7.42 27.31
C LYS A 363 15.30 -7.47 28.80
N LYS A 364 14.05 -7.79 29.14
CA LYS A 364 13.60 -7.88 30.54
C LYS A 364 14.38 -8.91 31.34
N GLU A 365 14.72 -10.03 30.72
CA GLU A 365 15.52 -11.07 31.38
C GLU A 365 16.97 -10.60 31.62
N LEU A 366 17.57 -9.86 30.68
CA LEU A 366 18.87 -9.20 30.90
C LEU A 366 18.83 -8.18 32.04
N GLU A 367 17.79 -7.35 32.09
CA GLU A 367 17.58 -6.35 33.15
C GLU A 367 17.46 -7.02 34.52
N LYS A 368 16.66 -8.09 34.62
CA LYS A 368 16.48 -8.88 35.84
C LYS A 368 17.77 -9.50 36.36
N ARG A 369 18.65 -9.92 35.45
CA ARG A 369 19.95 -10.52 35.78
C ARG A 369 20.99 -9.49 36.25
N ALA A 370 20.79 -8.22 35.93
CA ALA A 370 21.72 -7.14 36.24
C ALA A 370 23.16 -7.42 35.74
N TRP A 371 23.29 -8.05 34.56
CA TRP A 371 24.59 -8.37 33.96
C TRP A 371 25.22 -7.20 33.20
N LEU A 372 24.38 -6.26 32.77
CA LEU A 372 24.75 -5.08 32.00
C LEU A 372 24.49 -3.83 32.84
N ASP A 373 25.46 -2.93 32.87
CA ASP A 373 25.32 -1.62 33.50
C ASP A 373 24.75 -0.60 32.50
N GLY A 374 23.76 0.19 32.90
CA GLY A 374 23.21 1.26 32.08
C GLY A 374 22.25 0.79 30.98
N THR A 375 22.36 1.38 29.79
CA THR A 375 21.44 1.14 28.68
C THR A 375 21.74 -0.20 28.00
N ILE A 376 20.70 -1.02 27.80
CA ILE A 376 20.79 -2.25 27.02
C ILE A 376 20.47 -1.94 25.56
N TYR A 377 21.49 -2.04 24.71
CA TYR A 377 21.41 -1.86 23.27
C TYR A 377 21.06 -3.20 22.63
N ILE A 378 19.77 -3.56 22.72
CA ILE A 378 19.14 -4.75 22.11
C ILE A 378 18.02 -4.32 21.16
N ASN A 379 17.88 -4.98 20.01
CA ASN A 379 16.79 -4.75 19.07
C ASN A 379 16.37 -6.04 18.36
N GLU A 380 15.39 -5.93 17.46
CA GLU A 380 14.79 -7.06 16.74
C GLU A 380 15.78 -7.86 15.90
N VAL A 381 16.87 -7.25 15.42
CA VAL A 381 17.89 -7.91 14.58
C VAL A 381 18.80 -8.81 15.41
N HIS A 382 19.29 -8.34 16.55
CA HIS A 382 20.33 -9.04 17.31
C HIS A 382 19.86 -9.63 18.65
N ALA A 383 18.58 -9.55 19.00
CA ALA A 383 18.06 -10.18 20.22
C ALA A 383 18.35 -11.69 20.32
N GLY A 384 18.37 -12.40 19.18
CA GLY A 384 18.77 -13.81 19.12
C GLY A 384 20.21 -14.07 19.59
N ILE A 385 21.15 -13.17 19.29
CA ILE A 385 22.54 -13.30 19.73
C ILE A 385 22.64 -13.08 21.24
N PHE A 386 21.92 -12.08 21.78
CA PHE A 386 21.84 -11.85 23.22
C PHE A 386 21.26 -13.06 23.96
N ASP A 387 20.16 -13.64 23.47
CA ASP A 387 19.56 -14.85 24.06
C ASP A 387 20.51 -16.06 24.02
N ALA A 388 21.10 -16.35 22.86
CA ALA A 388 22.06 -17.44 22.72
C ALA A 388 23.26 -17.27 23.65
N MET A 389 23.76 -16.03 23.79
CA MET A 389 24.86 -15.71 24.69
C MET A 389 24.44 -15.88 26.15
N MET A 390 23.24 -15.44 26.54
CA MET A 390 22.74 -15.66 27.90
C MET A 390 22.67 -17.14 28.26
N ARG A 391 22.12 -17.98 27.37
CA ARG A 391 22.03 -19.43 27.56
C ARG A 391 23.41 -20.08 27.67
N ALA A 392 24.37 -19.64 26.87
CA ALA A 392 25.75 -20.14 26.94
C ALA A 392 26.39 -19.81 28.29
N LEU A 393 26.18 -18.59 28.80
CA LEU A 393 26.70 -18.17 30.11
C LEU A 393 26.04 -18.93 31.26
N ASP A 394 24.72 -19.15 31.22
CA ASP A 394 24.01 -19.97 32.22
C ASP A 394 24.50 -21.41 32.26
N ALA A 395 24.86 -21.96 31.11
CA ALA A 395 25.41 -23.30 31.00
C ALA A 395 26.90 -23.40 31.38
N GLY A 396 27.53 -22.30 31.81
CA GLY A 396 28.97 -22.25 32.11
C GLY A 396 29.85 -22.51 30.88
N LYS A 397 29.41 -22.07 29.69
CA LYS A 397 30.09 -22.25 28.41
C LYS A 397 30.67 -20.93 27.90
N GLU A 398 31.65 -20.37 28.61
CA GLU A 398 32.21 -19.04 28.29
C GLU A 398 32.91 -19.02 26.92
N LYS A 399 33.50 -20.15 26.50
CA LYS A 399 34.09 -20.28 25.15
C LYS A 399 33.05 -20.14 24.04
N GLU A 400 31.84 -20.63 24.27
CA GLU A 400 30.72 -20.51 23.33
C GLU A 400 30.19 -19.08 23.30
N ALA A 401 30.00 -18.44 24.47
CA ALA A 401 29.65 -17.02 24.56
C ALA A 401 30.69 -16.13 23.85
N LYS A 402 31.98 -16.40 24.04
CA LYS A 402 33.06 -15.69 23.32
C LYS A 402 32.98 -15.90 21.81
N LYS A 403 32.67 -17.12 21.35
CA LYS A 403 32.52 -17.41 19.92
C LYS A 403 31.34 -16.60 19.33
N LEU A 404 30.20 -16.59 20.02
CA LEU A 404 29.02 -15.82 19.61
C LEU A 404 29.32 -14.32 19.51
N LEU A 405 30.09 -13.77 20.46
CA LEU A 405 30.54 -12.38 20.38
C LEU A 405 31.28 -12.11 19.06
N PHE A 406 32.34 -12.85 18.76
CA PHE A 406 33.13 -12.58 17.55
C PHE A 406 32.38 -12.88 16.23
N GLN A 407 31.32 -13.69 16.28
CA GLN A 407 30.42 -13.91 15.15
C GLN A 407 29.43 -12.76 14.92
N ALA A 408 29.24 -11.87 15.89
CA ALA A 408 28.37 -10.70 15.77
C ALA A 408 29.00 -9.57 14.92
N ALA A 409 30.31 -9.62 14.68
CA ALA A 409 30.98 -8.78 13.69
C ALA A 409 30.86 -9.48 12.33
N GLU A 410 30.06 -8.91 11.43
CA GLU A 410 29.78 -9.49 10.11
C GLU A 410 30.83 -9.05 9.08
N GLU A 411 31.39 -7.84 9.26
CA GLU A 411 32.34 -7.23 8.36
C GLU A 411 33.77 -7.21 8.95
N ASP A 412 34.77 -7.26 8.07
CA ASP A 412 36.19 -7.31 8.47
C ASP A 412 36.61 -6.14 9.37
N PHE A 413 36.07 -4.93 9.12
CA PHE A 413 36.38 -3.74 9.92
C PHE A 413 35.71 -3.74 11.30
N GLU A 414 34.61 -4.49 11.49
CA GLU A 414 33.94 -4.60 12.79
C GLU A 414 34.73 -5.50 13.75
N HIS A 415 35.57 -6.40 13.22
CA HIS A 415 36.35 -7.32 14.04
C HIS A 415 37.35 -6.63 14.98
N ASP A 416 37.90 -5.48 14.61
CA ASP A 416 38.81 -4.76 15.50
C ASP A 416 38.03 -4.01 16.59
N ARG A 417 36.91 -3.38 16.24
CA ARG A 417 36.00 -2.73 17.20
C ARG A 417 35.49 -3.72 18.25
N ILE A 418 35.07 -4.92 17.85
CA ILE A 418 34.53 -5.91 18.78
C ILE A 418 35.62 -6.49 19.70
N LYS A 419 36.87 -6.62 19.22
CA LYS A 419 38.02 -6.96 20.06
C LYS A 419 38.29 -5.89 21.11
N ASP A 420 38.25 -4.62 20.71
CA ASP A 420 38.48 -3.50 21.63
C ASP A 420 37.41 -3.45 22.73
N CYS A 421 36.14 -3.65 22.36
CA CYS A 421 35.04 -3.77 23.33
C CYS A 421 35.31 -4.93 24.30
N TYR A 422 35.69 -6.11 23.78
CA TYR A 422 35.99 -7.27 24.61
C TYR A 422 37.17 -7.06 25.55
N HIS A 423 38.26 -6.44 25.08
CA HIS A 423 39.44 -6.20 25.90
C HIS A 423 39.18 -5.23 27.05
N LYS A 424 38.36 -4.20 26.85
CA LYS A 424 37.93 -3.29 27.92
C LYS A 424 37.16 -4.02 29.02
N GLU A 425 36.25 -4.93 28.64
CA GLU A 425 35.42 -5.66 29.59
C GLU A 425 36.16 -6.78 30.34
N LEU A 426 37.32 -7.22 29.85
CA LEU A 426 38.17 -8.21 30.54
C LEU A 426 38.81 -7.68 31.83
N GLU A 427 38.85 -6.36 32.02
CA GLU A 427 39.31 -5.72 33.25
C GLU A 427 38.33 -5.92 34.42
N GLY A 428 37.06 -6.22 34.11
CA GLY A 428 36.01 -6.53 35.06
C GLY A 428 35.76 -8.04 35.25
N ASP A 429 34.49 -8.43 35.31
CA ASP A 429 34.11 -9.84 35.41
C ASP A 429 34.31 -10.56 34.06
N LYS A 430 35.34 -11.41 34.02
CA LYS A 430 35.72 -12.19 32.82
C LYS A 430 34.62 -13.11 32.33
N GLN A 431 33.71 -13.56 33.20
CA GLN A 431 32.59 -14.42 32.81
C GLN A 431 31.55 -13.63 32.01
N LEU A 432 31.28 -12.39 32.41
CA LEU A 432 30.31 -11.50 31.77
C LEU A 432 30.92 -10.64 30.64
N ALA A 433 32.24 -10.63 30.51
CA ALA A 433 32.93 -9.85 29.47
C ALA A 433 32.35 -10.04 28.05
N PRO A 434 31.96 -11.25 27.59
CA PRO A 434 31.36 -11.41 26.27
C PRO A 434 30.07 -10.61 26.08
N ILE A 435 29.14 -10.65 27.03
CA ILE A 435 27.82 -10.00 26.88
C ILE A 435 27.87 -8.49 27.09
N ARG A 436 28.76 -8.03 27.97
CA ARG A 436 29.05 -6.60 28.13
C ARG A 436 29.68 -6.01 26.89
N ALA A 437 30.64 -6.73 26.30
CA ALA A 437 31.27 -6.33 25.04
C ALA A 437 30.28 -6.31 23.88
N LEU A 438 29.35 -7.27 23.83
CA LEU A 438 28.27 -7.29 22.84
C LEU A 438 27.37 -6.05 22.97
N ASN A 439 26.98 -5.69 24.20
CA ASN A 439 26.18 -4.50 24.46
C ASN A 439 26.90 -3.22 24.02
N ALA A 440 28.17 -3.05 24.39
CA ALA A 440 28.98 -1.91 23.97
C ALA A 440 29.19 -1.86 22.44
N PHE A 441 29.34 -3.03 21.80
CA PHE A 441 29.48 -3.13 20.36
C PHE A 441 28.21 -2.69 19.60
N TYR A 442 27.03 -2.92 20.15
CA TYR A 442 25.76 -2.47 19.59
C TYR A 442 25.33 -1.07 20.06
N GLU A 443 26.15 -0.35 20.84
CA GLU A 443 25.89 1.05 21.12
C GLU A 443 25.78 1.85 19.81
N PRO A 444 24.62 2.47 19.54
CA PRO A 444 24.38 3.11 18.25
C PRO A 444 25.10 4.45 18.17
N VAL A 445 25.68 4.74 17.01
CA VAL A 445 26.29 6.04 16.73
C VAL A 445 25.20 7.05 16.42
N GLN A 446 25.23 8.21 17.10
CA GLN A 446 24.27 9.27 16.85
C GLN A 446 24.64 10.04 15.57
N VAL A 447 23.69 10.13 14.64
CA VAL A 447 23.84 10.81 13.34
C VAL A 447 22.72 11.82 13.12
N ASP A 448 23.07 12.98 12.57
CA ASP A 448 22.08 13.94 12.07
C ASP A 448 21.80 13.69 10.59
N LEU A 449 20.58 13.99 10.17
CA LEU A 449 20.15 13.83 8.78
C LEU A 449 19.68 15.19 8.26
N TRP A 450 20.37 15.71 7.26
CA TRP A 450 19.87 16.81 6.44
C TRP A 450 19.70 16.34 5.01
N GLY A 451 18.60 15.62 4.80
CA GLY A 451 18.34 14.97 3.53
C GLY A 451 16.88 14.60 3.37
N SER A 452 16.63 13.78 2.36
CA SER A 452 15.32 13.48 1.85
C SER A 452 14.91 12.03 2.08
N CYS A 453 14.06 11.50 1.19
CA CYS A 453 13.79 10.07 1.12
C CYS A 453 15.05 9.26 0.79
N ILE A 454 16.07 9.81 0.14
CA ILE A 454 17.25 9.02 -0.27
C ILE A 454 18.04 8.56 0.96
N THR A 455 18.50 9.51 1.78
CA THR A 455 19.20 9.24 3.05
C THR A 455 18.36 8.41 4.02
N ARG A 456 17.05 8.69 4.12
CA ARG A 456 16.13 7.93 4.98
C ARG A 456 16.00 6.47 4.54
N GLU A 457 15.85 6.20 3.25
CA GLU A 457 15.69 4.83 2.76
C GLU A 457 17.00 4.03 2.88
N ILE A 458 18.18 4.68 2.83
CA ILE A 458 19.44 4.03 3.20
C ILE A 458 19.40 3.57 4.66
N LEU A 459 18.95 4.45 5.58
CA LEU A 459 18.83 4.12 7.00
C LEU A 459 17.67 3.18 7.33
N ASN A 460 16.74 2.94 6.41
CA ASN A 460 15.74 1.88 6.59
C ASN A 460 16.37 0.47 6.53
N GLU A 461 17.59 0.34 5.97
CA GLU A 461 18.37 -0.90 6.02
C GLU A 461 19.20 -1.00 7.32
N ASP A 462 19.13 -0.01 8.22
CA ASP A 462 19.86 -0.02 9.49
C ASP A 462 19.46 -1.19 10.40
N THR A 463 20.48 -1.90 10.88
CA THR A 463 20.34 -3.01 11.83
C THR A 463 20.40 -2.54 13.30
N GLY A 464 20.21 -1.24 13.50
CA GLY A 464 20.22 -0.52 14.77
C GLY A 464 21.61 -0.07 15.20
N ARG A 465 22.50 0.15 14.23
CA ARG A 465 23.83 0.74 14.44
C ARG A 465 23.77 2.26 14.54
N PHE A 466 22.69 2.88 14.09
CA PHE A 466 22.55 4.33 14.08
C PHE A 466 21.36 4.80 14.92
N LYS A 467 21.52 5.97 15.54
CA LYS A 467 20.44 6.69 16.21
C LYS A 467 20.32 8.07 15.61
N ILE A 468 19.11 8.44 15.20
CA ILE A 468 18.86 9.76 14.62
C ILE A 468 18.87 10.81 15.73
N GLY A 469 19.76 11.79 15.63
CA GLY A 469 19.77 13.00 16.46
C GLY A 469 18.67 13.94 16.01
N LYS A 470 18.93 14.70 14.94
CA LYS A 470 17.93 15.56 14.27
C LYS A 470 17.73 15.13 12.82
N TYR A 471 16.46 15.07 12.40
CA TYR A 471 16.09 14.90 10.99
C TYR A 471 15.50 16.21 10.43
N ALA A 472 16.26 16.85 9.55
CA ALA A 472 15.91 18.05 8.80
C ALA A 472 15.13 17.71 7.53
N TYR A 473 13.95 17.11 7.69
CA TYR A 473 13.11 16.73 6.55
C TYR A 473 12.49 17.98 5.88
N ARG A 474 12.57 18.07 4.54
CA ARG A 474 11.92 19.12 3.71
C ARG A 474 12.27 20.54 4.11
N ASN A 475 13.49 20.73 4.58
CA ASN A 475 14.03 22.02 4.94
C ASN A 475 15.20 22.28 4.00
N SER A 476 14.95 22.95 2.87
CA SER A 476 16.03 23.28 1.93
C SER A 476 17.07 24.16 2.62
N PHE A 477 18.32 23.71 2.63
CA PHE A 477 19.43 24.46 3.24
C PHE A 477 19.62 25.84 2.60
N LEU A 478 19.18 26.03 1.34
CA LEU A 478 19.22 27.34 0.69
C LEU A 478 18.40 28.38 1.43
N PHE A 479 17.31 27.98 2.10
CA PHE A 479 16.39 28.90 2.79
C PHE A 479 16.39 28.72 4.31
N ALA A 480 17.28 27.88 4.85
CA ALA A 480 17.28 27.53 6.28
C ALA A 480 17.92 28.61 7.17
N PHE A 481 18.66 29.54 6.56
CA PHE A 481 19.34 30.66 7.22
C PHE A 481 18.64 32.01 6.97
N ASP A 482 17.48 32.01 6.30
CA ASP A 482 16.68 33.22 6.11
C ASP A 482 16.02 33.66 7.43
N GLU A 483 15.46 34.87 7.42
CA GLU A 483 14.62 35.35 8.51
C GLU A 483 13.34 34.50 8.66
N PRO A 484 12.81 34.35 9.89
CA PRO A 484 11.57 33.64 10.15
C PRO A 484 10.40 34.17 9.32
N ILE A 485 9.57 33.25 8.83
CA ILE A 485 8.38 33.57 8.05
C ILE A 485 7.20 33.80 9.01
N PRO A 486 6.50 34.94 8.95
CA PRO A 486 5.35 35.20 9.82
C PRO A 486 4.26 34.15 9.65
N TYR A 487 3.92 33.46 10.74
CA TYR A 487 2.80 32.52 10.83
C TYR A 487 2.27 32.48 12.26
N ASP A 488 0.97 32.26 12.43
CA ASP A 488 0.35 32.18 13.75
C ASP A 488 0.76 30.88 14.44
N ASP A 489 1.55 30.98 15.51
CA ASP A 489 2.08 29.81 16.22
C ASP A 489 0.98 28.94 16.83
N ALA A 490 -0.19 29.51 17.15
CA ALA A 490 -1.34 28.74 17.64
C ALA A 490 -1.85 27.73 16.60
N LYS A 491 -1.61 27.98 15.31
CA LYS A 491 -1.96 27.03 14.23
C LYS A 491 -1.14 25.75 14.28
N PHE A 492 0.08 25.78 14.82
CA PHE A 492 0.88 24.56 14.99
C PHE A 492 0.34 23.64 16.10
N GLU A 493 -0.55 24.15 16.97
CA GLU A 493 -1.22 23.36 18.01
C GLU A 493 -2.42 22.56 17.45
N ASP A 494 -2.98 22.99 16.31
CA ASP A 494 -4.06 22.26 15.63
C ASP A 494 -3.51 21.11 14.78
N LEU A 495 -3.37 19.95 15.41
CA LEU A 495 -2.93 18.71 14.78
C LEU A 495 -3.78 18.27 13.59
N SER A 496 -5.04 18.70 13.48
CA SER A 496 -5.91 18.33 12.36
C SER A 496 -5.41 18.92 11.03
N LEU A 497 -4.70 20.03 11.08
CA LEU A 497 -4.05 20.67 9.92
C LEU A 497 -2.85 19.87 9.39
N PHE A 498 -2.33 18.93 10.19
CA PHE A 498 -1.12 18.15 9.92
C PHE A 498 -1.38 16.64 9.87
N GLU A 499 -2.62 16.24 9.57
CA GLU A 499 -3.10 14.85 9.59
C GLU A 499 -2.80 14.13 10.92
N ASN A 500 -2.91 14.86 12.03
CA ASN A 500 -2.67 14.38 13.38
C ASN A 500 -1.24 13.87 13.64
N SER A 501 -0.23 14.49 13.02
CA SER A 501 1.18 14.10 13.15
C SER A 501 2.05 15.20 13.79
N ASN A 502 2.53 14.94 15.02
CA ASN A 502 3.51 15.79 15.71
C ASN A 502 4.82 15.92 14.93
N TRP A 503 5.24 14.86 14.24
CA TRP A 503 6.44 14.88 13.41
C TRP A 503 6.31 15.90 12.26
N ARG A 504 5.12 15.99 11.65
CA ARG A 504 4.84 16.97 10.60
C ARG A 504 4.82 18.39 11.10
N VAL A 505 4.20 18.63 12.25
CA VAL A 505 4.27 19.92 12.93
C VAL A 505 5.73 20.32 13.13
N GLY A 506 6.57 19.41 13.65
CA GLY A 506 7.96 19.69 13.95
C GLY A 506 8.77 20.21 12.76
N TYR A 507 8.76 19.53 11.61
CA TYR A 507 9.56 19.98 10.46
C TYR A 507 8.97 21.20 9.75
N ILE A 508 7.64 21.36 9.72
CA ILE A 508 7.00 22.53 9.11
C ILE A 508 7.24 23.75 9.99
N LYS A 509 7.02 23.64 11.29
CA LYS A 509 7.30 24.72 12.25
C LYS A 509 8.74 25.19 12.14
N SER A 510 9.69 24.27 12.08
CA SER A 510 11.11 24.61 11.88
C SER A 510 11.38 25.33 10.56
N ALA A 511 10.67 24.96 9.47
CA ALA A 511 10.79 25.64 8.18
C ALA A 511 10.26 27.08 8.18
N PHE A 512 9.25 27.38 9.00
CA PHE A 512 8.75 28.74 9.23
C PHE A 512 9.67 29.53 10.17
N HIS A 513 10.12 28.91 11.26
CA HIS A 513 10.96 29.56 12.28
C HIS A 513 12.42 29.71 11.87
N LYS A 514 12.88 28.99 10.84
CA LYS A 514 14.27 29.03 10.35
C LYS A 514 15.30 28.71 11.43
N ASP A 515 14.91 27.83 12.35
CA ASP A 515 15.68 27.50 13.56
C ASP A 515 16.45 26.16 13.44
N LEU A 516 16.33 25.47 12.29
CA LEU A 516 16.96 24.17 12.08
C LEU A 516 18.48 24.16 12.31
N PRO A 517 19.28 25.15 11.82
CA PRO A 517 20.71 25.18 12.12
C PRO A 517 20.99 25.19 13.63
N GLY A 518 20.23 25.98 14.40
CA GLY A 518 20.35 26.03 15.86
C GLY A 518 19.97 24.70 16.51
N GLN A 519 18.94 24.02 16.01
CA GLN A 519 18.58 22.69 16.51
C GLN A 519 19.70 21.66 16.28
N LEU A 520 20.37 21.69 15.12
CA LEU A 520 21.51 20.81 14.81
C LEU A 520 22.75 21.08 15.69
N GLU A 521 22.93 22.31 16.17
CA GLU A 521 24.01 22.65 17.12
C GLU A 521 23.79 22.04 18.51
N THR A 522 22.54 21.74 18.86
CA THR A 522 22.20 21.16 20.18
C THR A 522 22.27 19.63 20.22
N THR A 523 22.45 18.96 19.08
CA THR A 523 22.53 17.50 19.03
C THR A 523 23.90 17.00 19.50
N GLY A 524 23.95 15.79 20.06
CA GLY A 524 25.21 15.10 20.37
C GLY A 524 25.85 14.42 19.16
N SER A 525 25.24 14.54 17.96
CA SER A 525 25.66 13.84 16.75
C SER A 525 27.01 14.35 16.27
N GLN A 526 27.93 13.44 15.98
CA GLN A 526 29.21 13.77 15.37
C GLN A 526 29.14 13.76 13.85
N TRP A 527 28.26 12.92 13.29
CA TRP A 527 28.12 12.73 11.85
C TRP A 527 26.87 13.39 11.29
N LEU A 528 26.98 13.87 10.05
CA LEU A 528 25.86 14.35 9.24
C LEU A 528 25.72 13.52 7.96
N LEU A 529 24.53 13.01 7.70
CA LEU A 529 24.13 12.47 6.40
C LEU A 529 23.42 13.56 5.59
N LEU A 530 23.87 13.79 4.36
CA LEU A 530 23.45 14.92 3.53
C LEU A 530 23.07 14.46 2.12
N ASP A 531 21.93 14.94 1.61
CA ASP A 531 21.59 14.85 0.19
C ASP A 531 20.86 16.13 -0.28
N PHE A 532 20.86 16.38 -1.60
CA PHE A 532 20.36 17.63 -2.20
C PHE A 532 19.08 17.49 -3.01
N TYR A 533 18.29 16.45 -2.77
CA TYR A 533 17.01 16.29 -3.47
C TYR A 533 16.07 17.50 -3.28
N ASP A 534 16.12 18.19 -2.14
CA ASP A 534 15.29 19.36 -1.90
C ASP A 534 15.55 20.52 -2.88
N LEU A 535 16.72 20.58 -3.53
CA LEU A 535 17.02 21.59 -4.57
C LEU A 535 16.10 21.50 -5.79
N ILE A 536 15.56 20.31 -6.06
CA ILE A 536 14.68 20.05 -7.20
C ILE A 536 13.23 19.85 -6.76
N CYS A 537 12.88 20.17 -5.51
CA CYS A 537 11.51 20.17 -5.05
C CYS A 537 10.77 21.45 -5.48
N ASP A 538 9.44 21.40 -5.41
CA ASP A 538 8.61 22.59 -5.58
C ASP A 538 8.84 23.52 -4.37
N VAL A 539 8.94 24.81 -4.63
CA VAL A 539 9.09 25.86 -3.62
C VAL A 539 7.81 26.70 -3.62
N VAL A 540 7.42 27.19 -2.45
CA VAL A 540 6.33 28.14 -2.32
C VAL A 540 6.87 29.41 -1.67
N LYS A 541 6.51 30.54 -2.27
CA LYS A 541 6.69 31.86 -1.67
C LYS A 541 5.45 32.22 -0.85
N TYR A 542 5.65 32.62 0.40
CA TYR A 542 4.59 33.00 1.32
C TYR A 542 5.11 34.09 2.28
N GLN A 543 4.37 35.19 2.40
CA GLN A 543 4.69 36.31 3.32
C GLN A 543 6.17 36.78 3.27
N GLY A 544 6.74 36.83 2.06
CA GLY A 544 8.12 37.29 1.85
C GLY A 544 9.21 36.22 2.03
N GLY A 545 8.88 35.02 2.50
CA GLY A 545 9.81 33.90 2.65
C GLY A 545 9.51 32.71 1.73
N TYR A 546 10.39 31.71 1.79
CA TYR A 546 10.33 30.50 0.96
C TYR A 546 10.24 29.22 1.80
N LEU A 547 9.42 28.28 1.33
CA LEU A 547 9.20 26.96 1.92
C LEU A 547 9.29 25.87 0.84
N THR A 548 9.88 24.73 1.19
CA THR A 548 9.77 23.52 0.36
C THR A 548 8.34 22.97 0.49
N ALA A 549 7.61 22.87 -0.63
CA ALA A 549 6.20 22.48 -0.63
C ALA A 549 5.88 21.50 -1.76
N ASP A 550 6.36 20.27 -1.60
CA ASP A 550 6.08 19.18 -2.52
C ASP A 550 4.61 18.71 -2.43
N SER A 551 4.25 17.66 -3.18
CA SER A 551 2.86 17.15 -3.18
C SER A 551 2.38 16.67 -1.81
N GLU A 552 3.27 16.21 -0.91
CA GLU A 552 2.89 15.80 0.44
C GLU A 552 2.52 17.02 1.28
N VAL A 553 3.40 18.03 1.33
CA VAL A 553 3.14 19.27 2.09
C VAL A 553 1.90 19.99 1.56
N ARG A 554 1.73 20.05 0.23
CA ARG A 554 0.55 20.67 -0.40
C ARG A 554 -0.76 19.92 -0.15
N GLY A 555 -0.68 18.66 0.28
CA GLY A 555 -1.82 17.85 0.67
C GLY A 555 -2.38 18.18 2.07
N LEU A 556 -1.57 18.81 2.92
CA LEU A 556 -1.90 19.08 4.33
C LEU A 556 -2.97 20.16 4.49
N GLY A 557 -3.63 20.16 5.64
CA GLY A 557 -4.68 21.13 5.98
C GLY A 557 -4.12 22.55 6.06
N PHE A 558 -2.97 22.74 6.72
CA PHE A 558 -2.35 24.06 6.88
C PHE A 558 -2.07 24.73 5.52
N TYR A 559 -1.53 23.98 4.56
CA TYR A 559 -1.22 24.52 3.23
C TYR A 559 -2.49 24.97 2.51
N LYS A 560 -3.59 24.21 2.64
CA LYS A 560 -4.87 24.59 2.04
C LYS A 560 -5.43 25.89 2.62
N GLU A 561 -5.13 26.22 3.87
CA GLU A 561 -5.53 27.49 4.47
C GLU A 561 -4.76 28.67 3.86
N ILE A 562 -3.45 28.53 3.68
CA ILE A 562 -2.59 29.61 3.16
C ILE A 562 -2.50 29.63 1.63
N LYS A 563 -3.09 28.65 0.95
CA LYS A 563 -2.85 28.38 -0.48
C LYS A 563 -3.09 29.58 -1.39
N GLU A 564 -4.10 30.40 -1.08
CA GLU A 564 -4.47 31.54 -1.92
C GLU A 564 -3.47 32.72 -1.79
N ASP A 565 -2.67 32.74 -0.71
CA ASP A 565 -1.59 33.70 -0.49
C ASP A 565 -0.21 33.15 -0.93
N CYS A 566 -0.19 31.95 -1.53
CA CYS A 566 1.02 31.24 -1.88
C CYS A 566 1.30 31.29 -3.38
N GLU A 567 2.55 31.56 -3.76
CA GLU A 567 3.02 31.43 -5.15
C GLU A 567 3.87 30.16 -5.29
N LEU A 568 3.40 29.20 -6.10
CA LEU A 568 4.12 27.96 -6.40
C LEU A 568 5.17 28.19 -7.49
N THR A 569 6.41 27.82 -7.21
CA THR A 569 7.58 28.12 -8.05
C THR A 569 8.68 27.06 -7.87
N THR A 570 9.87 27.29 -8.43
CA THR A 570 11.06 26.45 -8.28
C THR A 570 12.28 27.29 -7.88
N VAL A 571 13.30 26.66 -7.31
CA VAL A 571 14.54 27.36 -6.88
C VAL A 571 15.16 28.16 -8.02
N GLU A 572 15.30 27.54 -9.20
CA GLU A 572 15.90 28.13 -10.39
C GLU A 572 15.08 29.27 -11.02
N ASP A 573 13.80 29.42 -10.64
CA ASP A 573 12.95 30.52 -11.10
C ASP A 573 12.95 31.70 -10.10
N VAL A 574 13.39 31.50 -8.86
CA VAL A 574 13.36 32.54 -7.80
C VAL A 574 14.73 33.00 -7.31
N LEU A 575 15.80 32.25 -7.57
CA LEU A 575 17.16 32.62 -7.23
C LEU A 575 18.06 32.59 -8.48
N SER A 576 18.93 33.59 -8.60
CA SER A 576 20.04 33.55 -9.57
C SER A 576 21.11 32.55 -9.15
N ASP A 577 22.00 32.19 -10.08
CA ASP A 577 23.14 31.33 -9.76
C ASP A 577 24.06 31.95 -8.69
N GLU A 578 24.25 33.27 -8.73
CA GLU A 578 25.03 34.01 -7.74
C GLU A 578 24.40 33.95 -6.34
N GLU A 579 23.08 34.10 -6.26
CA GLU A 579 22.34 33.99 -4.99
C GLU A 579 22.38 32.57 -4.43
N ILE A 580 22.22 31.56 -5.27
CA ILE A 580 22.35 30.15 -4.86
C ILE A 580 23.76 29.90 -4.34
N LYS A 581 24.79 30.39 -5.04
CA LYS A 581 26.18 30.24 -4.61
C LYS A 581 26.43 30.87 -3.23
N ALA A 582 25.98 32.10 -3.00
CA ALA A 582 26.14 32.78 -1.70
C ALA A 582 25.44 32.03 -0.55
N ARG A 583 24.26 31.47 -0.81
CA ARG A 583 23.53 30.63 0.16
C ARG A 583 24.25 29.32 0.43
N PHE A 584 24.84 28.70 -0.60
CA PHE A 584 25.72 27.55 -0.44
C PHE A 584 26.95 27.86 0.43
N GLU A 585 27.60 29.01 0.20
CA GLU A 585 28.79 29.42 0.97
C GLU A 585 28.44 29.53 2.47
N THR A 586 27.30 30.14 2.80
CA THR A 586 26.77 30.21 4.19
C THR A 586 26.55 28.81 4.79
N PHE A 587 25.92 27.92 4.02
CA PHE A 587 25.68 26.55 4.45
C PHE A 587 26.98 25.75 4.65
N ILE A 588 27.93 25.88 3.73
CA ILE A 588 29.25 25.24 3.78
C ILE A 588 30.03 25.69 5.02
N GLU A 589 30.01 26.99 5.34
CA GLU A 589 30.64 27.52 6.55
C GLU A 589 30.04 26.90 7.82
N PHE A 590 28.71 26.81 7.89
CA PHE A 590 28.02 26.13 8.98
C PHE A 590 28.45 24.67 9.10
N LEU A 591 28.47 23.91 8.00
CA LEU A 591 28.87 22.50 8.01
C LEU A 591 30.31 22.29 8.46
N LYS A 592 31.25 23.10 7.94
CA LYS A 592 32.66 23.07 8.34
C LYS A 592 32.83 23.34 9.83
N ARG A 593 32.07 24.28 10.38
CA ARG A 593 32.07 24.59 11.81
C ARG A 593 31.51 23.45 12.65
N ARG A 594 30.37 22.88 12.25
CA ARG A 594 29.60 21.94 13.09
C ARG A 594 30.08 20.49 12.99
N TYR A 595 30.45 20.03 11.81
CA TYR A 595 30.77 18.61 11.54
C TYR A 595 32.18 18.41 10.98
N GLY A 596 32.82 19.47 10.45
CA GLY A 596 34.16 19.36 9.87
C GLY A 596 34.20 18.36 8.72
N LYS A 597 34.95 17.26 8.90
CA LYS A 597 35.06 16.17 7.91
C LYS A 597 34.03 15.05 8.10
N GLN A 598 33.29 15.04 9.21
CA GLN A 598 32.34 13.99 9.58
C GLN A 598 30.98 14.20 8.88
N ILE A 599 31.05 14.35 7.55
CA ILE A 599 29.90 14.55 6.68
C ILE A 599 29.96 13.46 5.62
N ILE A 600 28.82 12.80 5.40
CA ILE A 600 28.65 11.85 4.30
C ILE A 600 27.64 12.44 3.34
N PHE A 601 28.14 12.89 2.20
CA PHE A 601 27.36 13.45 1.12
C PHE A 601 26.95 12.37 0.13
N ILE A 602 25.64 12.17 -0.02
CA ILE A 602 25.05 11.17 -0.91
C ILE A 602 24.52 11.90 -2.14
N LYS A 603 25.20 11.69 -3.28
CA LYS A 603 24.77 12.28 -4.55
C LYS A 603 23.53 11.57 -5.07
N ALA A 604 22.56 12.36 -5.48
CA ALA A 604 21.34 11.90 -6.11
C ALA A 604 21.44 12.04 -7.65
N ASP A 605 20.82 11.10 -8.36
CA ASP A 605 20.63 11.16 -9.81
C ASP A 605 19.15 11.16 -10.19
N VAL A 606 18.72 12.15 -10.97
CA VAL A 606 17.34 12.22 -11.47
C VAL A 606 17.16 11.24 -12.64
N LYS A 607 16.31 10.24 -12.43
CA LYS A 607 15.99 9.23 -13.44
C LYS A 607 14.86 9.70 -14.35
N LEU A 608 15.03 9.42 -15.64
CA LEU A 608 14.04 9.74 -16.68
C LEU A 608 13.03 8.61 -16.90
N LYS A 609 13.41 7.40 -16.47
CA LYS A 609 12.67 6.16 -16.57
C LYS A 609 12.75 5.42 -15.23
N PHE A 610 11.81 4.51 -15.02
CA PHE A 610 11.81 3.58 -13.90
C PHE A 610 11.56 2.17 -14.42
N LEU A 611 11.97 1.17 -13.63
CA LEU A 611 11.64 -0.23 -13.83
C LEU A 611 10.23 -0.47 -13.27
N ASP A 612 9.31 -0.90 -14.13
CA ASP A 612 8.02 -1.41 -13.66
C ASP A 612 8.20 -2.76 -12.95
N TYR A 613 7.13 -3.27 -12.35
CA TYR A 613 7.16 -4.57 -11.65
C TYR A 613 7.58 -5.76 -12.55
N GLU A 614 7.46 -5.64 -13.87
CA GLU A 614 7.94 -6.62 -14.87
C GLU A 614 9.41 -6.35 -15.26
N ARG A 615 10.09 -5.47 -14.53
CA ARG A 615 11.47 -5.01 -14.78
C ARG A 615 11.65 -4.37 -16.15
N ARG A 616 10.58 -3.80 -16.72
CA ARG A 616 10.63 -3.07 -18.00
C ARG A 616 10.79 -1.59 -17.73
N LYS A 617 11.65 -0.95 -18.52
CA LYS A 617 11.85 0.51 -18.44
C LYS A 617 10.62 1.26 -18.96
N LYS A 618 10.02 2.10 -18.13
CA LYS A 618 8.89 3.01 -18.43
C LYS A 618 9.28 4.44 -18.10
N ALA A 619 8.70 5.43 -18.80
CA ALA A 619 8.94 6.83 -18.48
C ALA A 619 8.34 7.20 -17.12
N ILE A 620 9.04 8.04 -16.34
CA ILE A 620 8.49 8.60 -15.09
C ILE A 620 7.18 9.33 -15.36
N ARG A 621 6.17 9.04 -14.54
CA ARG A 621 4.82 9.61 -14.65
C ARG A 621 4.76 10.99 -13.97
N GLY A 622 3.85 11.84 -14.43
CA GLY A 622 3.59 13.15 -13.81
C GLY A 622 4.59 14.26 -14.18
N TYR A 623 5.68 13.96 -14.88
CA TYR A 623 6.66 14.94 -15.32
C TYR A 623 6.94 14.85 -16.82
N LYS A 624 7.11 16.01 -17.47
CA LYS A 624 7.62 16.08 -18.84
C LYS A 624 9.10 15.70 -18.85
N GLN A 625 9.54 14.98 -19.88
CA GLN A 625 10.94 14.58 -20.03
C GLN A 625 11.92 15.77 -20.03
N ALA A 626 11.53 16.90 -20.62
CA ALA A 626 12.32 18.13 -20.59
C ALA A 626 12.53 18.66 -19.16
N THR A 627 11.47 18.64 -18.33
CA THR A 627 11.54 19.05 -16.92
C THR A 627 12.49 18.16 -16.12
N LEU A 628 12.43 16.84 -16.32
CA LEU A 628 13.33 15.91 -15.63
C LEU A 628 14.79 16.13 -16.04
N LYS A 629 15.06 16.40 -17.32
CA LYS A 629 16.42 16.75 -17.78
C LYS A 629 16.93 18.06 -17.17
N LYS A 630 16.06 19.08 -17.06
CA LYS A 630 16.40 20.36 -16.41
C LYS A 630 16.75 20.13 -14.92
N LYS A 631 15.89 19.43 -14.17
CA LYS A 631 16.14 19.05 -12.77
C LYS A 631 17.44 18.25 -12.61
N LYS A 632 17.70 17.28 -13.49
CA LYS A 632 18.95 16.49 -13.49
C LYS A 632 20.18 17.38 -13.62
N ALA A 633 20.19 18.28 -14.62
CA ALA A 633 21.32 19.17 -14.86
C ALA A 633 21.53 20.17 -13.72
N PHE A 634 20.43 20.75 -13.20
CA PHE A 634 20.48 21.68 -12.08
C PHE A 634 21.03 21.02 -10.81
N LEU A 635 20.53 19.83 -10.47
CA LEU A 635 21.01 19.08 -9.32
C LEU A 635 22.49 18.72 -9.47
N GLN A 636 22.89 18.19 -10.62
CA GLN A 636 24.28 17.81 -10.87
C GLN A 636 25.24 18.99 -10.66
N LYS A 637 24.94 20.15 -11.26
CA LYS A 637 25.75 21.37 -11.14
C LYS A 637 26.05 21.73 -9.68
N TRP A 638 25.01 21.76 -8.83
CA TRP A 638 25.15 22.19 -7.45
C TRP A 638 25.72 21.11 -6.53
N GLN A 639 25.52 19.82 -6.84
CA GLN A 639 26.21 18.73 -6.17
C GLN A 639 27.72 18.75 -6.45
N ASP A 640 28.12 19.04 -7.70
CA ASP A 640 29.53 19.15 -8.09
C ASP A 640 30.19 20.37 -7.43
N TYR A 641 29.51 21.53 -7.43
CA TYR A 641 29.99 22.70 -6.71
C TYR A 641 30.24 22.41 -5.23
N PHE A 642 29.31 21.73 -4.54
CA PHE A 642 29.49 21.40 -3.13
C PHE A 642 30.66 20.45 -2.88
N GLU A 643 30.80 19.40 -3.69
CA GLU A 643 31.92 18.45 -3.59
C GLU A 643 33.27 19.14 -3.76
N GLU A 644 33.39 20.11 -4.68
CA GLU A 644 34.61 20.89 -4.86
C GLU A 644 34.97 21.75 -3.63
N GLN A 645 33.98 22.19 -2.85
CA GLN A 645 34.20 23.08 -1.70
C GLN A 645 34.38 22.35 -0.36
N MET A 646 34.06 21.05 -0.30
CA MET A 646 33.98 20.27 0.93
C MET A 646 34.95 19.10 0.93
N ASN A 647 35.67 18.94 2.05
CA ASN A 647 36.45 17.75 2.31
C ASN A 647 35.63 16.78 3.16
N CYS A 648 34.70 16.07 2.54
CA CYS A 648 33.77 15.13 3.16
C CYS A 648 33.82 13.76 2.47
N HIS A 649 33.16 12.76 3.06
CA HIS A 649 32.97 11.48 2.39
C HIS A 649 31.85 11.60 1.35
N VAL A 650 32.03 11.02 0.17
CA VAL A 650 31.08 11.12 -0.95
C VAL A 650 30.64 9.74 -1.42
N ILE A 651 29.33 9.54 -1.50
CA ILE A 651 28.68 8.36 -2.08
C ILE A 651 28.10 8.79 -3.44
N ASP A 652 28.78 8.41 -4.54
CA ASP A 652 28.39 8.76 -5.93
C ASP A 652 28.26 7.53 -6.85
N TYR A 653 27.23 6.72 -6.59
CA TYR A 653 26.87 5.62 -7.50
C TYR A 653 25.37 5.57 -7.83
N ALA A 654 24.58 6.58 -7.45
CA ALA A 654 23.16 6.65 -7.83
C ALA A 654 22.96 6.58 -9.37
N LYS A 655 23.95 7.03 -10.14
CA LYS A 655 23.96 6.96 -11.62
C LYS A 655 23.89 5.52 -12.16
N ASP A 656 24.40 4.55 -11.40
CA ASP A 656 24.53 3.14 -11.82
C ASP A 656 23.25 2.32 -11.58
N TYR A 657 22.28 2.88 -10.84
CA TYR A 657 21.01 2.24 -10.53
C TYR A 657 19.86 2.87 -11.32
N GLU A 658 18.76 2.16 -11.49
CA GLU A 658 17.53 2.69 -12.08
C GLU A 658 16.57 3.18 -10.99
N ALA A 659 15.54 3.95 -11.37
CA ALA A 659 14.40 4.15 -10.48
C ALA A 659 13.52 2.89 -10.48
N ASP A 660 12.88 2.56 -9.35
CA ASP A 660 12.15 1.30 -9.20
C ASP A 660 10.75 1.48 -8.61
N ASP A 661 9.75 0.83 -9.20
CA ASP A 661 8.37 0.79 -8.67
C ASP A 661 8.23 -0.10 -7.44
N LEU A 662 9.21 -0.98 -7.18
CA LEU A 662 9.28 -1.82 -5.99
C LEU A 662 9.89 -1.09 -4.78
N CYS A 663 10.41 0.12 -4.95
CA CYS A 663 10.82 0.95 -3.82
C CYS A 663 9.64 1.15 -2.84
N VAL A 664 9.92 1.18 -1.54
CA VAL A 664 8.91 1.35 -0.47
C VAL A 664 8.06 2.63 -0.67
N SER A 665 8.71 3.65 -1.22
CA SER A 665 8.10 4.95 -1.55
C SER A 665 7.47 5.00 -2.96
N GLY A 666 7.54 3.90 -3.73
CA GLY A 666 6.98 3.71 -5.08
C GLY A 666 7.80 4.36 -6.19
N ALA A 667 7.40 4.17 -7.46
CA ALA A 667 8.14 4.74 -8.59
C ALA A 667 8.22 6.28 -8.57
N PHE A 668 9.42 6.82 -8.42
CA PHE A 668 9.70 8.25 -8.49
C PHE A 668 11.11 8.54 -9.02
N MET A 669 11.39 9.78 -9.44
CA MET A 669 12.62 10.12 -10.17
C MET A 669 13.93 9.96 -9.36
N VAL A 670 13.84 9.80 -8.04
CA VAL A 670 14.98 9.55 -7.12
C VAL A 670 14.73 8.37 -6.16
N HIS A 671 13.79 7.48 -6.50
CA HIS A 671 13.54 6.25 -5.73
C HIS A 671 14.19 5.09 -6.48
N TYR A 672 15.34 4.64 -5.99
CA TYR A 672 16.22 3.71 -6.69
C TYR A 672 15.86 2.24 -6.40
N GLU A 673 16.57 1.34 -7.07
CA GLU A 673 16.57 -0.09 -6.78
C GLU A 673 17.06 -0.38 -5.33
N LYS A 674 16.66 -1.52 -4.75
CA LYS A 674 16.98 -1.86 -3.35
C LYS A 674 18.48 -1.91 -3.09
N GLU A 675 19.21 -2.43 -4.06
CA GLU A 675 20.66 -2.61 -4.05
C GLU A 675 21.42 -1.29 -3.91
N PHE A 676 20.83 -0.16 -4.32
CA PHE A 676 21.40 1.17 -4.04
C PHE A 676 21.40 1.47 -2.54
N TYR A 677 20.29 1.19 -1.86
CA TYR A 677 20.10 1.48 -0.44
C TYR A 677 20.92 0.54 0.44
N GLU A 678 20.96 -0.76 0.11
CA GLU A 678 21.81 -1.75 0.79
C GLU A 678 23.29 -1.38 0.70
N LYS A 679 23.77 -1.05 -0.51
CA LYS A 679 25.15 -0.59 -0.70
C LYS A 679 25.41 0.74 0.01
N GLY A 680 24.40 1.62 0.05
CA GLY A 680 24.39 2.87 0.83
C GLY A 680 24.70 2.61 2.28
N TYR A 681 23.94 1.69 2.89
CA TYR A 681 24.06 1.35 4.29
C TYR A 681 25.42 0.74 4.62
N GLN A 682 25.92 -0.17 3.78
CA GLN A 682 27.26 -0.74 3.95
C GLN A 682 28.37 0.33 3.89
N ALA A 683 28.25 1.30 2.99
CA ALA A 683 29.17 2.43 2.94
C ALA A 683 29.09 3.31 4.22
N LEU A 684 27.90 3.52 4.77
CA LEU A 684 27.75 4.22 6.06
C LEU A 684 28.47 3.49 7.19
N LEU A 685 28.34 2.15 7.26
CA LEU A 685 29.02 1.35 8.28
C LEU A 685 30.54 1.45 8.16
N ASP A 686 31.11 1.26 6.96
CA ASP A 686 32.57 1.36 6.75
C ASP A 686 33.09 2.77 7.05
N ILE A 687 32.37 3.83 6.66
CA ILE A 687 32.81 5.20 6.91
C ILE A 687 32.71 5.55 8.40
N ILE A 688 31.58 5.26 9.05
CA ILE A 688 31.30 5.76 10.41
C ILE A 688 31.94 4.87 11.47
N LEU A 689 31.98 3.55 11.30
CA LEU A 689 32.45 2.64 12.36
C LEU A 689 33.96 2.38 12.31
N ARG A 690 34.63 2.78 11.22
CA ARG A 690 36.08 2.69 11.06
C ARG A 690 36.82 3.94 11.58
N HIS A 691 36.10 5.05 11.75
CA HIS A 691 36.59 6.35 12.20
C HIS A 691 36.03 6.69 13.57
#